data_AF-A0A7G5GQ70-F1
#
_entry.id   AF-A0A7G5GQ70-F1
#
_cell.length_a   1.000
_cell.length_b   1.000
_cell.length_c   1.000
_cell.angle_alpha   90.00
_cell.angle_beta   90.00
_cell.angle_gamma   90.00
#
_symmetry.space_group_name_H-M   'P 1'
#
loop_
_entity.id
_entity.type
_entity.pdbx_description
1 polymer ?
#
loop_
_entity_poly.entity_id
_entity_poly.type
_entity_poly.pdbx_seq_one_letter_code
_entity_poly.pdbx_strand_id
1 'polypeptide(L)'
;MLSKPIDQIVGDQMATVTANFNSSPNFNGIYNFEVDSIYVFDGPAQTEVFRAHPHFQYCVVIDGKFTTPTVGGGWYGSYQTIYHSWDWNVNFDSGPFGPGATDGLTHEFGHSRGAIDIYGLRVEGAKNPVNGQTFEPVNSIMNFPYGNIVWDEYTTSLLNSTADGPITGEAWITSPFPSKIELKAVTAQGLTLDNVRLEVYPVDWFSYAVGPSPVWQKSTDANGIMEFSSNPFQPASSGYPWTMRYSNFLIKATYNSTTVYTWMPLYDVQNAYFQNGPNSIYTAELVFPASTPVLKLTDVNSSTVCSPGTVIASLSATGAFQPDNTFNLYLVDNFNSSPVIGSVQSTSSITIFGTIPYGIHSGAHSYSLVIASTNPVLRTSAYPITINATPMAPLVDYSVNLCQHSIPQPLQATGQNLLWYTNPSGGKGSTSAPIPSTSEQSLKTYFVSQTIGGCESQKAMMTVTVYPTPTASLTATGPLTASLTSATLIATGGYSYTFSGPGILSQDHNSGIALANVSGTYSVTVSGWAGCIATANVALAGTDLTPTLVLPQANFPSSGSQGNFVVNLFEVAGLPTSLGNVAITITAPVGYSLTFDPAQTSINVTGGETNPIAVKNTNWIQTNSLASRQISLMLKSDQLIPAGGQINIGFTLTRTTANSGSVSNITVNISDDATMLYDGNPFNNVYARIINSL
;
A
#
# COMPACT_ATOMS: atom_id res chain seq x y z
N MET A 1 -103.11 10.11 6.32
CA MET A 1 -103.26 11.55 6.67
C MET A 1 -101.95 12.01 7.24
N LEU A 2 -101.46 13.18 6.82
CA LEU A 2 -100.25 13.77 7.39
C LEU A 2 -100.44 14.02 8.90
N SER A 3 -99.39 13.85 9.70
CA SER A 3 -99.44 14.01 11.16
C SER A 3 -99.47 15.49 11.61
N LYS A 4 -99.18 16.41 10.68
CA LYS A 4 -99.15 17.87 10.83
C LYS A 4 -99.65 18.55 9.53
N PRO A 5 -100.04 19.83 9.58
CA PRO A 5 -100.22 20.66 8.39
C PRO A 5 -98.98 20.66 7.48
N ILE A 6 -99.18 20.71 6.15
CA ILE A 6 -98.09 20.55 5.17
C ILE A 6 -97.05 21.69 5.25
N ASP A 7 -97.49 22.89 5.57
CA ASP A 7 -96.66 24.07 5.83
C ASP A 7 -95.71 23.85 7.00
N GLN A 8 -96.20 23.24 8.08
CA GLN A 8 -95.36 22.89 9.23
C GLN A 8 -94.33 21.80 8.88
N ILE A 9 -94.73 20.79 8.08
CA ILE A 9 -93.82 19.68 7.69
C ILE A 9 -92.67 20.20 6.82
N VAL A 10 -93.00 20.98 5.79
CA VAL A 10 -92.00 21.58 4.89
C VAL A 10 -91.11 22.57 5.65
N GLY A 11 -91.70 23.37 6.55
CA GLY A 11 -90.95 24.29 7.41
C GLY A 11 -89.95 23.56 8.32
N ASP A 12 -90.37 22.49 9.01
CA ASP A 12 -89.50 21.67 9.86
C ASP A 12 -88.35 21.02 9.05
N GLN A 13 -88.64 20.51 7.85
CA GLN A 13 -87.65 19.92 6.95
C GLN A 13 -86.61 20.96 6.48
N MET A 14 -87.05 22.14 6.04
CA MET A 14 -86.16 23.21 5.58
C MET A 14 -85.36 23.85 6.71
N ALA A 15 -85.89 23.90 7.94
CA ALA A 15 -85.13 24.27 9.12
C ALA A 15 -84.00 23.27 9.40
N THR A 16 -84.24 21.97 9.16
CA THR A 16 -83.22 20.92 9.30
C THR A 16 -82.16 21.02 8.20
N VAL A 17 -82.55 21.26 6.93
CA VAL A 17 -81.60 21.53 5.84
C VAL A 17 -80.71 22.73 6.18
N THR A 18 -81.31 23.81 6.68
CA THR A 18 -80.60 25.01 7.16
C THR A 18 -79.62 24.66 8.29
N ALA A 19 -80.03 23.85 9.26
CA ALA A 19 -79.16 23.40 10.34
C ALA A 19 -78.01 22.52 9.83
N ASN A 20 -78.25 21.64 8.85
CA ASN A 20 -77.24 20.78 8.25
C ASN A 20 -76.18 21.56 7.46
N PHE A 21 -76.54 22.65 6.77
CA PHE A 21 -75.54 23.54 6.18
C PHE A 21 -74.70 24.22 7.26
N ASN A 22 -75.37 24.77 8.28
CA ASN A 22 -74.71 25.51 9.36
C ASN A 22 -74.02 24.60 10.41
N SER A 23 -74.04 23.28 10.24
CA SER A 23 -73.34 22.37 11.13
C SER A 23 -71.83 22.35 10.87
N SER A 24 -71.39 22.78 9.69
CA SER A 24 -69.98 22.91 9.35
C SER A 24 -69.43 24.28 9.79
N PRO A 25 -68.37 24.33 10.62
CA PRO A 25 -67.73 25.59 11.00
C PRO A 25 -66.91 26.22 9.87
N ASN A 26 -66.74 25.53 8.74
CA ASN A 26 -65.86 25.96 7.65
C ASN A 26 -66.57 26.88 6.64
N PHE A 27 -67.88 27.10 6.75
CA PHE A 27 -68.57 28.08 5.92
C PHE A 27 -68.28 29.50 6.42
N ASN A 28 -67.97 30.41 5.49
CA ASN A 28 -67.68 31.82 5.79
C ASN A 28 -68.95 32.64 6.11
N GLY A 29 -70.13 32.07 5.87
CA GLY A 29 -71.42 32.70 6.09
C GLY A 29 -72.42 31.73 6.70
N ILE A 30 -73.59 32.27 7.06
CA ILE A 30 -74.72 31.51 7.58
C ILE A 30 -75.69 31.28 6.43
N TYR A 31 -76.04 30.03 6.18
CA TYR A 31 -77.09 29.68 5.24
C TYR A 31 -78.45 29.80 5.94
N ASN A 32 -79.43 30.39 5.29
CA ASN A 32 -80.79 30.49 5.81
C ASN A 32 -81.78 30.24 4.67
N PHE A 33 -82.31 29.01 4.60
CA PHE A 33 -83.29 28.66 3.57
C PHE A 33 -84.70 28.90 4.11
N GLU A 34 -85.37 29.92 3.58
CA GLU A 34 -86.72 30.30 3.99
C GLU A 34 -87.76 29.82 2.98
N VAL A 35 -88.86 29.28 3.50
CA VAL A 35 -90.00 28.84 2.69
C VAL A 35 -90.97 30.01 2.54
N ASP A 36 -90.99 30.63 1.36
CA ASP A 36 -91.88 31.77 1.08
C ASP A 36 -93.31 31.33 0.73
N SER A 37 -93.43 30.34 -0.16
CA SER A 37 -94.74 29.87 -0.63
C SER A 37 -94.78 28.35 -0.77
N ILE A 38 -95.94 27.79 -0.45
CA ILE A 38 -96.24 26.36 -0.59
C ILE A 38 -97.60 26.24 -1.26
N TYR A 39 -97.69 25.38 -2.26
CA TYR A 39 -98.95 24.94 -2.82
C TYR A 39 -98.91 23.46 -3.10
N VAL A 40 -100.07 22.83 -3.01
CA VAL A 40 -100.27 21.43 -3.37
C VAL A 40 -100.94 21.41 -4.73
N PHE A 41 -100.43 20.57 -5.63
CA PHE A 41 -100.93 20.45 -6.99
C PHE A 41 -101.33 19.01 -7.30
N ASP A 42 -102.22 18.85 -8.27
CA ASP A 42 -102.59 17.59 -8.89
C ASP A 42 -102.08 17.58 -10.33
N GLY A 43 -101.31 16.57 -10.71
CA GLY A 43 -100.78 16.43 -12.07
C GLY A 43 -99.32 15.94 -12.10
N PRO A 44 -98.68 15.93 -13.28
CA PRO A 44 -97.30 15.50 -13.43
C PRO A 44 -96.30 16.47 -12.78
N ALA A 45 -95.51 16.01 -11.82
CA ALA A 45 -94.47 16.78 -11.15
C ALA A 45 -93.41 17.31 -12.12
N GLN A 46 -93.13 16.59 -13.22
CA GLN A 46 -92.26 17.09 -14.29
C GLN A 46 -92.66 18.49 -14.78
N THR A 47 -93.97 18.79 -14.86
CA THR A 47 -94.43 20.11 -15.30
C THR A 47 -94.01 21.21 -14.33
N GLU A 48 -94.01 20.91 -13.03
CA GLU A 48 -93.56 21.86 -12.00
C GLU A 48 -92.04 21.98 -11.94
N VAL A 49 -91.29 20.91 -12.24
CA VAL A 49 -89.81 20.94 -12.29
C VAL A 49 -89.30 21.95 -13.31
N PHE A 50 -89.98 22.09 -14.44
CA PHE A 50 -89.60 23.02 -15.52
C PHE A 50 -90.35 24.34 -15.49
N ARG A 51 -91.16 24.57 -14.46
CA ARG A 51 -91.94 25.80 -14.33
C ARG A 51 -91.07 26.94 -13.81
N ALA A 52 -91.02 28.03 -14.56
CA ALA A 52 -90.29 29.21 -14.13
C ALA A 52 -90.88 29.83 -12.85
N HIS A 53 -89.99 30.24 -11.94
CA HIS A 53 -90.34 30.86 -10.66
C HIS A 53 -89.58 32.19 -10.44
N PRO A 54 -89.82 33.23 -11.27
CA PRO A 54 -88.98 34.43 -11.33
C PRO A 54 -88.96 35.28 -10.05
N HIS A 55 -89.83 35.01 -9.08
CA HIS A 55 -89.88 35.70 -7.79
C HIS A 55 -89.17 34.94 -6.67
N PHE A 56 -88.68 33.72 -6.92
CA PHE A 56 -88.06 32.85 -5.92
C PHE A 56 -86.69 32.40 -6.39
N GLN A 57 -85.73 32.30 -5.46
CA GLN A 57 -84.38 31.82 -5.76
C GLN A 57 -84.36 30.33 -6.08
N TYR A 58 -85.21 29.54 -5.43
CA TYR A 58 -85.29 28.10 -5.60
C TYR A 58 -86.75 27.67 -5.71
N CYS A 59 -86.98 26.61 -6.48
CA CYS A 59 -88.20 25.81 -6.38
C CYS A 59 -87.82 24.41 -5.86
N VAL A 60 -88.60 23.87 -4.93
CA VAL A 60 -88.45 22.48 -4.49
C VAL A 60 -89.74 21.75 -4.83
N VAL A 61 -89.67 20.81 -5.77
CA VAL A 61 -90.80 19.98 -6.18
C VAL A 61 -90.69 18.65 -5.46
N ILE A 62 -91.56 18.42 -4.49
CA ILE A 62 -91.60 17.17 -3.71
C ILE A 62 -92.64 16.23 -4.34
N ASP A 63 -92.17 15.15 -4.99
CA ASP A 63 -93.03 14.11 -5.57
C ASP A 63 -92.88 12.80 -4.79
N GLY A 64 -93.87 12.54 -3.93
CA GLY A 64 -93.95 11.30 -3.17
C GLY A 64 -94.66 10.14 -3.88
N LYS A 65 -95.20 10.37 -5.09
CA LYS A 65 -96.08 9.42 -5.80
C LYS A 65 -95.48 8.90 -7.12
N PHE A 66 -94.39 9.50 -7.60
CA PHE A 66 -93.77 9.24 -8.91
C PHE A 66 -94.77 9.42 -10.05
N THR A 67 -95.22 10.65 -10.20
CA THR A 67 -96.18 11.02 -11.24
C THR A 67 -95.58 10.88 -12.63
N THR A 68 -96.35 10.34 -13.58
CA THR A 68 -95.90 10.17 -14.98
C THR A 68 -96.33 11.35 -15.85
N PRO A 69 -95.49 11.80 -16.81
CA PRO A 69 -94.12 11.33 -17.09
C PRO A 69 -93.11 11.75 -16.02
N THR A 70 -92.16 10.86 -15.70
CA THR A 70 -91.14 11.07 -14.66
C THR A 70 -89.86 11.68 -15.24
N VAL A 71 -89.17 12.49 -14.43
CA VAL A 71 -87.78 12.93 -14.67
C VAL A 71 -86.87 12.41 -13.55
N GLY A 72 -85.54 12.51 -13.70
CA GLY A 72 -84.60 12.07 -12.65
C GLY A 72 -84.62 13.03 -11.45
N GLY A 73 -84.56 12.52 -10.22
CA GLY A 73 -84.42 13.37 -9.04
C GLY A 73 -83.12 14.19 -9.09
N GLY A 74 -83.14 15.39 -8.50
CA GLY A 74 -81.94 16.19 -8.26
C GLY A 74 -82.06 17.67 -8.62
N TRP A 75 -80.93 18.37 -8.63
CA TRP A 75 -80.82 19.78 -9.00
C TRP A 75 -80.88 20.04 -10.52
N TYR A 76 -81.85 20.85 -10.95
CA TYR A 76 -82.03 21.31 -12.33
C TYR A 76 -81.56 22.75 -12.49
N GLY A 77 -80.24 22.94 -12.68
CA GLY A 77 -79.61 24.27 -12.67
C GLY A 77 -80.22 25.32 -13.61
N SER A 78 -80.59 24.97 -14.84
CA SER A 78 -81.21 25.92 -15.79
C SER A 78 -82.58 26.42 -15.36
N TYR A 79 -83.26 25.68 -14.49
CA TYR A 79 -84.59 25.99 -13.97
C TYR A 79 -84.55 26.39 -12.50
N GLN A 80 -83.38 26.37 -11.85
CA GLN A 80 -83.18 26.63 -10.44
C GLN A 80 -84.10 25.82 -9.51
N THR A 81 -84.43 24.59 -9.94
CA THR A 81 -85.41 23.74 -9.28
C THR A 81 -84.75 22.46 -8.75
N ILE A 82 -85.04 22.10 -7.50
CA ILE A 82 -84.71 20.80 -6.92
C ILE A 82 -85.93 19.89 -7.09
N TYR A 83 -85.75 18.79 -7.82
CA TYR A 83 -86.77 17.75 -7.89
C TYR A 83 -86.49 16.66 -6.86
N HIS A 84 -87.29 16.68 -5.79
CA HIS A 84 -87.18 15.77 -4.67
C HIS A 84 -88.17 14.61 -4.82
N SER A 85 -87.74 13.53 -5.50
CA SER A 85 -88.58 12.39 -5.85
C SER A 85 -88.36 11.20 -4.92
N TRP A 86 -89.23 11.01 -3.93
CA TRP A 86 -89.03 10.07 -2.82
C TRP A 86 -90.30 9.32 -2.44
N ASP A 87 -90.31 7.99 -2.57
CA ASP A 87 -91.50 7.18 -2.23
C ASP A 87 -91.76 7.20 -0.73
N TRP A 88 -93.02 7.08 -0.37
CA TRP A 88 -93.46 6.76 0.99
C TRP A 88 -93.04 5.35 1.45
N ASN A 89 -92.57 4.47 0.55
CA ASN A 89 -92.30 3.04 0.83
C ASN A 89 -90.82 2.62 0.98
N VAL A 90 -89.83 3.53 0.87
CA VAL A 90 -88.40 3.15 0.96
C VAL A 90 -87.85 3.17 2.39
N ASN A 91 -87.01 2.18 2.74
CA ASN A 91 -86.32 2.00 4.03
C ASN A 91 -85.26 3.09 4.30
N PHE A 92 -85.71 4.33 4.51
CA PHE A 92 -84.96 5.44 5.09
C PHE A 92 -85.84 6.19 6.11
N ASP A 93 -86.61 5.41 6.88
CA ASP A 93 -87.48 5.81 7.98
C ASP A 93 -88.21 7.15 7.79
N SER A 94 -89.21 7.18 6.88
CA SER A 94 -90.44 8.02 6.88
C SER A 94 -90.80 8.89 5.63
N GLY A 95 -90.49 8.47 4.41
CA GLY A 95 -91.06 9.06 3.18
C GLY A 95 -90.41 10.39 2.72
N PRO A 96 -91.04 11.18 1.83
CA PRO A 96 -90.44 12.38 1.22
C PRO A 96 -90.09 13.51 2.20
N PHE A 97 -90.54 13.40 3.46
CA PHE A 97 -90.25 14.35 4.54
C PHE A 97 -89.44 13.74 5.69
N GLY A 98 -88.96 12.50 5.53
CA GLY A 98 -88.17 11.80 6.53
C GLY A 98 -86.71 12.28 6.61
N PRO A 99 -85.93 11.82 7.60
CA PRO A 99 -84.54 12.22 7.81
C PRO A 99 -83.64 11.93 6.60
N GLY A 100 -83.71 10.73 6.01
CA GLY A 100 -82.88 10.40 4.83
C GLY A 100 -83.24 11.23 3.60
N ALA A 101 -84.53 11.50 3.39
CA ALA A 101 -84.99 12.41 2.35
C ALA A 101 -84.50 13.85 2.60
N THR A 102 -84.47 14.29 3.86
CA THR A 102 -83.96 15.61 4.27
C THR A 102 -82.45 15.74 4.05
N ASP A 103 -81.68 14.69 4.31
CA ASP A 103 -80.25 14.66 3.98
C ASP A 103 -80.03 14.71 2.47
N GLY A 104 -80.81 13.95 1.70
CA GLY A 104 -80.81 14.03 0.24
C GLY A 104 -81.17 15.43 -0.28
N LEU A 105 -82.16 16.08 0.33
CA LEU A 105 -82.50 17.46 -0.01
C LEU A 105 -81.36 18.42 0.33
N THR A 106 -80.68 18.23 1.46
CA THR A 106 -79.47 18.99 1.84
C THR A 106 -78.37 18.85 0.78
N HIS A 107 -78.15 17.64 0.27
CA HIS A 107 -77.21 17.35 -0.81
C HIS A 107 -77.56 18.09 -2.12
N GLU A 108 -78.83 18.09 -2.52
CA GLU A 108 -79.28 18.81 -3.72
C GLU A 108 -79.15 20.33 -3.58
N PHE A 109 -79.40 20.87 -2.38
CA PHE A 109 -79.07 22.27 -2.10
C PHE A 109 -77.56 22.53 -2.18
N GLY A 110 -76.72 21.53 -1.87
CA GLY A 110 -75.28 21.59 -2.12
C GLY A 110 -74.97 21.81 -3.59
N HIS A 111 -75.55 20.98 -4.47
CA HIS A 111 -75.43 21.15 -5.93
C HIS A 111 -75.93 22.50 -6.42
N SER A 112 -77.01 23.01 -5.83
CA SER A 112 -77.55 24.34 -6.15
C SER A 112 -76.57 25.48 -5.86
N ARG A 113 -75.56 25.22 -5.03
CA ARG A 113 -74.47 26.12 -4.68
C ARG A 113 -73.11 25.71 -5.28
N GLY A 114 -73.10 24.74 -6.18
CA GLY A 114 -71.88 24.28 -6.85
C GLY A 114 -71.16 23.15 -6.15
N ALA A 115 -71.77 22.40 -5.26
CA ALA A 115 -71.14 21.15 -4.86
C ALA A 115 -71.11 20.17 -6.06
N ILE A 116 -70.04 19.39 -6.19
CA ILE A 116 -69.95 18.28 -7.15
C ILE A 116 -70.25 16.96 -6.45
N ASP A 117 -70.63 15.94 -7.22
CA ASP A 117 -70.68 14.57 -6.72
C ASP A 117 -69.26 14.03 -6.51
N ILE A 118 -68.77 14.06 -5.27
CA ILE A 118 -67.40 13.66 -4.95
C ILE A 118 -67.21 12.14 -5.15
N TYR A 119 -68.27 11.33 -5.03
CA TYR A 119 -68.21 9.91 -5.36
C TYR A 119 -67.88 9.64 -6.84
N GLY A 120 -68.04 10.64 -7.72
CA GLY A 120 -67.64 10.56 -9.13
C GLY A 120 -66.12 10.46 -9.36
N LEU A 121 -65.31 10.67 -8.32
CA LEU A 121 -63.85 10.49 -8.32
C LEU A 121 -63.40 9.10 -7.89
N ARG A 122 -64.33 8.30 -7.36
CA ARG A 122 -64.06 6.96 -6.81
C ARG A 122 -63.47 6.05 -7.87
N VAL A 123 -62.62 5.11 -7.44
CA VAL A 123 -62.11 4.01 -8.27
C VAL A 123 -62.30 2.71 -7.52
N GLU A 124 -62.93 1.72 -8.15
CA GLU A 124 -62.96 0.34 -7.66
C GLU A 124 -61.68 -0.39 -8.06
N GLY A 125 -61.02 -1.07 -7.12
CA GLY A 125 -59.77 -1.80 -7.40
C GLY A 125 -59.90 -2.83 -8.52
N ALA A 126 -61.05 -3.50 -8.64
CA ALA A 126 -61.32 -4.45 -9.73
C ALA A 126 -61.37 -3.80 -11.13
N LYS A 127 -61.58 -2.48 -11.21
CA LYS A 127 -61.62 -1.68 -12.43
C LYS A 127 -60.37 -0.80 -12.60
N ASN A 128 -59.32 -1.07 -11.82
CA ASN A 128 -58.02 -0.42 -11.94
C ASN A 128 -57.00 -1.38 -12.59
N PRO A 129 -56.86 -1.37 -13.93
CA PRO A 129 -55.96 -2.30 -14.63
C PRO A 129 -54.47 -2.01 -14.41
N VAL A 130 -54.12 -0.90 -13.78
CA VAL A 130 -52.72 -0.46 -13.61
C VAL A 130 -52.09 -1.12 -12.39
N ASN A 131 -52.76 -1.06 -11.23
CA ASN A 131 -52.23 -1.60 -9.98
C ASN A 131 -53.29 -2.19 -9.03
N GLY A 132 -54.57 -2.22 -9.42
CA GLY A 132 -55.66 -2.78 -8.61
C GLY A 132 -56.02 -1.98 -7.35
N GLN A 133 -55.45 -0.78 -7.14
CA GLN A 133 -55.79 0.04 -5.97
C GLN A 133 -57.19 0.65 -6.11
N THR A 134 -57.93 0.64 -4.99
CA THR A 134 -59.19 1.38 -4.85
C THR A 134 -58.87 2.80 -4.40
N PHE A 135 -59.63 3.77 -4.90
CA PHE A 135 -59.65 5.14 -4.38
C PHE A 135 -61.05 5.41 -3.83
N GLU A 136 -61.14 5.64 -2.53
CA GLU A 136 -62.36 6.13 -1.88
C GLU A 136 -62.17 7.60 -1.57
N PRO A 137 -63.07 8.49 -2.04
CA PRO A 137 -62.93 9.90 -1.77
C PRO A 137 -63.22 10.26 -0.31
N VAL A 138 -62.81 11.46 0.11
CA VAL A 138 -63.02 11.99 1.47
C VAL A 138 -64.49 11.94 1.88
N ASN A 139 -64.78 11.65 3.16
CA ASN A 139 -66.15 11.58 3.65
C ASN A 139 -66.88 12.92 3.47
N SER A 140 -68.01 12.89 2.77
CA SER A 140 -68.82 14.07 2.47
C SER A 140 -70.29 13.67 2.26
N ILE A 141 -71.21 14.57 2.62
CA ILE A 141 -72.62 14.52 2.21
C ILE A 141 -72.74 14.42 0.68
N MET A 142 -71.75 14.92 -0.06
CA MET A 142 -71.65 14.82 -1.51
C MET A 142 -71.20 13.45 -2.05
N ASN A 143 -70.91 12.47 -1.18
CA ASN A 143 -70.65 11.08 -1.57
C ASN A 143 -71.89 10.19 -1.44
N PHE A 144 -72.51 10.23 -0.27
CA PHE A 144 -73.66 9.42 0.08
C PHE A 144 -74.41 10.14 1.19
N PRO A 145 -75.51 10.85 0.88
CA PRO A 145 -76.12 11.78 1.82
C PRO A 145 -76.89 11.09 2.95
N TYR A 146 -77.34 9.85 2.78
CA TYR A 146 -78.27 9.22 3.71
C TYR A 146 -77.60 8.83 5.05
N GLY A 147 -77.87 9.61 6.10
CA GLY A 147 -77.23 9.47 7.40
C GLY A 147 -75.84 10.11 7.49
N ASN A 148 -75.46 10.95 6.51
CA ASN A 148 -74.17 11.64 6.48
C ASN A 148 -74.34 13.11 6.13
N ILE A 149 -74.23 13.97 7.14
CA ILE A 149 -74.33 15.43 7.01
C ILE A 149 -72.97 16.13 7.09
N VAL A 150 -71.87 15.39 6.91
CA VAL A 150 -70.51 15.95 7.00
C VAL A 150 -70.19 16.72 5.71
N TRP A 151 -69.80 17.98 5.84
CA TRP A 151 -69.23 18.74 4.73
C TRP A 151 -67.72 18.62 4.72
N ASP A 152 -67.15 18.14 3.62
CA ASP A 152 -65.71 18.09 3.43
C ASP A 152 -65.12 19.48 3.15
N GLU A 153 -63.81 19.60 3.34
CA GLU A 153 -63.07 20.85 3.15
C GLU A 153 -63.29 21.43 1.75
N TYR A 154 -63.17 20.61 0.71
CA TYR A 154 -63.26 21.07 -0.67
C TYR A 154 -64.66 21.58 -1.01
N THR A 155 -65.71 20.85 -0.65
CA THR A 155 -67.09 21.33 -0.84
C THR A 155 -67.32 22.65 -0.12
N THR A 156 -66.82 22.81 1.11
CA THR A 156 -66.97 24.08 1.85
C THR A 156 -66.22 25.23 1.19
N SER A 157 -64.98 25.01 0.74
CA SER A 157 -64.18 26.00 0.01
C SER A 157 -64.85 26.45 -1.29
N LEU A 158 -65.40 25.48 -2.03
CA LEU A 158 -66.11 25.70 -3.28
C LEU A 158 -67.37 26.55 -3.06
N LEU A 159 -68.22 26.16 -2.11
CA LEU A 159 -69.44 26.90 -1.76
C LEU A 159 -69.13 28.32 -1.24
N ASN A 160 -68.09 28.48 -0.42
CA ASN A 160 -67.61 29.78 0.05
C ASN A 160 -67.13 30.70 -1.08
N SER A 161 -66.75 30.14 -2.24
CA SER A 161 -66.32 30.92 -3.40
C SER A 161 -67.50 31.40 -4.28
N THR A 162 -68.73 30.97 -3.97
CA THR A 162 -69.94 31.34 -4.72
C THR A 162 -70.68 32.51 -4.08
N ALA A 163 -71.37 33.29 -4.92
CA ALA A 163 -72.26 34.36 -4.47
C ALA A 163 -73.55 33.81 -3.86
N ASP A 164 -74.37 34.68 -3.27
CA ASP A 164 -75.65 34.31 -2.67
C ASP A 164 -76.68 33.81 -3.70
N GLY A 165 -77.48 32.82 -3.30
CA GLY A 165 -78.47 32.18 -4.17
C GLY A 165 -77.91 31.05 -5.05
N PRO A 166 -78.70 30.53 -6.02
CA PRO A 166 -78.28 29.44 -6.88
C PRO A 166 -77.17 29.87 -7.85
N ILE A 167 -76.23 28.97 -8.09
CA ILE A 167 -75.18 29.17 -9.09
C ILE A 167 -75.72 29.09 -10.52
N THR A 168 -75.15 29.90 -11.42
CA THR A 168 -75.43 29.85 -12.86
C THR A 168 -74.12 29.68 -13.64
N GLY A 169 -74.07 28.69 -14.53
CA GLY A 169 -72.86 28.33 -15.29
C GLY A 169 -71.89 27.45 -14.51
N GLU A 170 -70.69 27.24 -15.06
CA GLU A 170 -69.70 26.26 -14.56
C GLU A 170 -68.31 26.89 -14.27
N ALA A 171 -68.21 28.22 -14.32
CA ALA A 171 -66.94 28.93 -14.08
C ALA A 171 -66.39 28.67 -12.66
N TRP A 172 -67.27 28.48 -11.68
CA TRP A 172 -66.93 28.25 -10.27
C TRP A 172 -66.20 26.92 -10.02
N ILE A 173 -66.27 25.96 -10.93
CA ILE A 173 -65.52 24.68 -10.86
C ILE A 173 -64.39 24.59 -11.87
N THR A 174 -64.52 25.27 -13.01
CA THR A 174 -63.50 25.24 -14.07
C THR A 174 -62.39 26.27 -13.88
N SER A 175 -62.60 27.32 -13.07
CA SER A 175 -61.62 28.39 -12.82
C SER A 175 -60.69 28.21 -11.61
N PRO A 176 -61.09 27.56 -10.49
CA PRO A 176 -60.25 27.45 -9.29
C PRO A 176 -59.13 26.42 -9.42
N PHE A 177 -58.09 26.74 -10.19
CA PHE A 177 -56.90 25.90 -10.29
C PHE A 177 -55.63 26.69 -9.97
N PRO A 178 -54.66 26.06 -9.28
CA PRO A 178 -53.38 26.68 -8.99
C PRO A 178 -52.67 27.06 -10.30
N SER A 179 -51.81 28.08 -10.23
CA SER A 179 -51.01 28.53 -11.38
C SER A 179 -50.12 27.43 -11.95
N LYS A 180 -49.74 26.45 -11.13
CA LYS A 180 -48.95 25.28 -11.50
C LYS A 180 -49.46 24.02 -10.81
N ILE A 181 -49.39 22.92 -11.55
CA ILE A 181 -49.64 21.57 -11.06
C ILE A 181 -48.39 20.76 -11.43
N GLU A 182 -47.79 20.12 -10.44
CA GLU A 182 -46.56 19.36 -10.61
C GLU A 182 -46.57 18.04 -9.84
N LEU A 183 -45.74 17.12 -10.33
CA LEU A 183 -45.41 15.86 -9.67
C LEU A 183 -43.97 15.93 -9.20
N LYS A 184 -43.69 15.50 -7.97
CA LYS A 184 -42.34 15.57 -7.40
C LYS A 184 -41.92 14.22 -6.86
N ALA A 185 -40.83 13.66 -7.38
CA ALA A 185 -40.29 12.39 -6.92
C ALA A 185 -39.17 12.60 -5.90
N VAL A 186 -39.32 11.98 -4.73
CA VAL A 186 -38.35 12.06 -3.63
C VAL A 186 -38.06 10.68 -3.04
N THR A 187 -36.92 10.54 -2.38
CA THR A 187 -36.67 9.41 -1.48
C THR A 187 -37.49 9.53 -0.20
N ALA A 188 -37.56 8.47 0.59
CA ALA A 188 -38.13 8.50 1.94
C ALA A 188 -37.46 9.54 2.88
N GLN A 189 -36.29 10.07 2.52
CA GLN A 189 -35.58 11.13 3.25
C GLN A 189 -35.83 12.53 2.66
N GLY A 190 -36.70 12.67 1.66
CA GLY A 190 -37.03 13.94 1.01
C GLY A 190 -36.01 14.41 -0.04
N LEU A 191 -35.04 13.57 -0.42
CA LEU A 191 -34.08 13.92 -1.48
C LEU A 191 -34.72 13.77 -2.85
N THR A 192 -34.50 14.73 -3.75
CA THR A 192 -35.08 14.74 -5.09
C THR A 192 -34.49 13.65 -5.99
N LEU A 193 -35.32 13.08 -6.86
CA LEU A 193 -34.92 12.01 -7.77
C LEU A 193 -35.06 12.45 -9.24
N ASP A 194 -33.92 12.57 -9.92
CA ASP A 194 -33.84 12.87 -11.36
C ASP A 194 -34.20 11.64 -12.21
N ASN A 195 -34.76 11.91 -13.39
CA ASN A 195 -35.10 10.92 -14.41
C ASN A 195 -36.03 9.78 -13.93
N VAL A 196 -36.95 10.09 -13.01
CA VAL A 196 -38.02 9.18 -12.61
C VAL A 196 -39.08 9.16 -13.71
N ARG A 197 -39.38 7.99 -14.26
CA ARG A 197 -40.41 7.85 -15.30
C ARG A 197 -41.79 7.92 -14.66
N LEU A 198 -42.57 8.93 -15.05
CA LEU A 198 -43.94 9.17 -14.60
C LEU A 198 -44.94 8.80 -15.71
N GLU A 199 -45.98 8.06 -15.35
CA GLU A 199 -47.10 7.69 -16.20
C GLU A 199 -48.40 8.12 -15.49
N VAL A 200 -49.18 8.99 -16.13
CA VAL A 200 -50.40 9.60 -15.56
C VAL A 200 -51.64 8.96 -16.19
N TYR A 201 -52.39 8.20 -15.41
CA TYR A 201 -53.57 7.46 -15.88
C TYR A 201 -54.84 8.21 -15.47
N PRO A 202 -55.75 8.48 -16.43
CA PRO A 202 -56.95 9.28 -16.16
C PRO A 202 -58.04 8.45 -15.47
N VAL A 203 -58.90 9.14 -14.73
CA VAL A 203 -60.20 8.64 -14.26
C VAL A 203 -61.27 9.57 -14.83
N ASP A 204 -62.14 9.01 -15.67
CA ASP A 204 -63.31 9.73 -16.16
C ASP A 204 -64.39 9.76 -15.08
N TRP A 205 -65.19 10.83 -15.05
CA TRP A 205 -66.29 10.99 -14.10
C TRP A 205 -67.22 9.78 -14.06
N PHE A 206 -67.52 9.30 -12.85
CA PHE A 206 -68.44 8.18 -12.60
C PHE A 206 -68.08 6.86 -13.28
N SER A 207 -66.86 6.74 -13.82
CA SER A 207 -66.38 5.49 -14.43
C SER A 207 -66.10 4.40 -13.39
N TYR A 208 -65.80 4.81 -12.15
CA TYR A 208 -65.29 3.96 -11.08
C TYR A 208 -64.02 3.19 -11.49
N ALA A 209 -63.28 3.67 -12.51
CA ALA A 209 -62.24 2.92 -13.20
C ALA A 209 -61.04 3.81 -13.55
N VAL A 210 -59.85 3.20 -13.58
CA VAL A 210 -58.65 3.85 -14.14
C VAL A 210 -58.54 3.50 -15.61
N GLY A 211 -58.30 4.50 -16.46
CA GLY A 211 -58.04 4.29 -17.89
C GLY A 211 -56.85 3.35 -18.11
N PRO A 212 -56.90 2.45 -19.11
CA PRO A 212 -55.87 1.43 -19.30
C PRO A 212 -54.53 1.97 -19.83
N SER A 213 -54.53 3.19 -20.37
CA SER A 213 -53.36 3.83 -20.98
C SER A 213 -53.12 5.19 -20.35
N PRO A 214 -51.85 5.58 -20.11
CA PRO A 214 -51.55 6.88 -19.55
C PRO A 214 -51.74 7.97 -20.60
N VAL A 215 -52.32 9.09 -20.19
CA VAL A 215 -52.52 10.29 -21.02
C VAL A 215 -51.29 11.19 -21.05
N TRP A 216 -50.41 11.05 -20.05
CA TRP A 216 -49.07 11.67 -20.06
C TRP A 216 -48.00 10.67 -19.65
N GLN A 217 -46.84 10.76 -20.31
CA GLN A 217 -45.63 10.06 -19.92
C GLN A 217 -44.44 11.01 -20.03
N LYS A 218 -43.72 11.23 -18.93
CA LYS A 218 -42.55 12.12 -18.89
C LYS A 218 -41.62 11.72 -17.74
N SER A 219 -40.36 12.16 -17.80
CA SER A 219 -39.42 12.03 -16.68
C SER A 219 -39.39 13.30 -15.83
N THR A 220 -39.07 13.16 -14.55
CA THR A 220 -38.67 14.30 -13.70
C THR A 220 -37.36 14.93 -14.18
N ASP A 221 -37.18 16.21 -13.87
CA ASP A 221 -35.94 16.95 -14.07
C ASP A 221 -34.93 16.74 -12.92
N ALA A 222 -33.80 17.46 -12.96
CA ALA A 222 -32.75 17.39 -11.94
C ALA A 222 -33.22 17.77 -10.52
N ASN A 223 -34.32 18.53 -10.40
CA ASN A 223 -34.94 18.87 -9.12
C ASN A 223 -36.00 17.84 -8.70
N GLY A 224 -36.14 16.74 -9.44
CA GLY A 224 -37.13 15.71 -9.21
C GLY A 224 -38.55 16.15 -9.55
N ILE A 225 -38.74 17.19 -10.36
CA ILE A 225 -40.04 17.79 -10.66
C ILE A 225 -40.47 17.49 -12.10
N MET A 226 -41.77 17.27 -12.28
CA MET A 226 -42.44 17.27 -13.57
C MET A 226 -43.65 18.21 -13.49
N GLU A 227 -43.55 19.36 -14.13
CA GLU A 227 -44.64 20.34 -14.24
C GLU A 227 -45.51 20.04 -15.47
N PHE A 228 -46.84 20.05 -15.29
CA PHE A 228 -47.78 19.93 -16.41
C PHE A 228 -47.80 21.23 -17.22
N SER A 229 -47.71 21.13 -18.55
CA SER A 229 -47.70 22.31 -19.45
C SER A 229 -49.05 23.04 -19.53
N SER A 230 -50.12 22.38 -19.09
CA SER A 230 -51.48 22.90 -19.00
C SER A 230 -52.24 22.11 -17.93
N ASN A 231 -53.37 22.62 -17.47
CA ASN A 231 -54.19 21.91 -16.48
C ASN A 231 -54.58 20.50 -17.00
N PRO A 232 -54.13 19.41 -16.34
CA PRO A 232 -54.36 18.05 -16.82
C PRO A 232 -55.83 17.62 -16.72
N PHE A 233 -56.66 18.26 -15.89
CA PHE A 233 -58.08 17.92 -15.76
C PHE A 233 -58.91 18.35 -16.98
N GLN A 234 -58.32 19.14 -17.90
CA GLN A 234 -58.97 19.68 -19.12
C GLN A 234 -60.30 20.40 -18.80
N PRO A 235 -60.29 21.47 -17.99
CA PRO A 235 -61.49 22.28 -17.73
C PRO A 235 -61.98 22.97 -19.01
N ALA A 236 -63.26 23.34 -19.02
CA ALA A 236 -64.00 23.87 -20.18
C ALA A 236 -64.05 22.93 -21.42
N SER A 237 -63.93 21.62 -21.19
CA SER A 237 -64.14 20.57 -22.21
C SER A 237 -65.62 20.25 -22.39
N SER A 238 -66.18 20.51 -23.56
CA SER A 238 -67.58 20.21 -23.88
C SER A 238 -67.89 18.71 -23.83
N GLY A 239 -69.08 18.35 -23.33
CA GLY A 239 -69.59 16.98 -23.33
C GLY A 239 -69.21 16.12 -22.12
N TYR A 240 -68.58 16.73 -21.10
CA TYR A 240 -68.25 16.08 -19.84
C TYR A 240 -68.94 16.79 -18.67
N PRO A 241 -69.17 16.12 -17.52
CA PRO A 241 -69.71 16.74 -16.32
C PRO A 241 -68.93 18.02 -15.94
N TRP A 242 -69.66 19.10 -15.65
CA TRP A 242 -69.10 20.43 -15.34
C TRP A 242 -68.08 20.96 -16.36
N THR A 243 -68.21 20.54 -17.61
CA THR A 243 -67.24 20.76 -18.69
C THR A 243 -65.80 20.44 -18.28
N MET A 244 -65.60 19.38 -17.51
CA MET A 244 -64.28 18.94 -17.10
C MET A 244 -64.10 17.48 -17.40
N ARG A 245 -63.01 17.11 -18.09
CA ARG A 245 -62.90 15.76 -18.64
C ARG A 245 -62.63 14.70 -17.58
N TYR A 246 -61.68 14.96 -16.71
CA TYR A 246 -61.19 13.97 -15.74
C TYR A 246 -61.53 14.40 -14.32
N SER A 247 -61.80 13.43 -13.45
CA SER A 247 -62.16 13.66 -12.05
C SER A 247 -60.98 13.35 -11.11
N ASN A 248 -60.08 12.44 -11.50
CA ASN A 248 -58.95 11.98 -10.71
C ASN A 248 -57.86 11.42 -11.64
N PHE A 249 -56.64 11.25 -11.11
CA PHE A 249 -55.56 10.55 -11.79
C PHE A 249 -54.87 9.55 -10.85
N LEU A 250 -54.53 8.38 -11.39
CA LEU A 250 -53.52 7.50 -10.79
C LEU A 250 -52.18 7.80 -11.42
N ILE A 251 -51.22 8.23 -10.60
CA ILE A 251 -49.86 8.48 -11.04
C ILE A 251 -49.02 7.26 -10.71
N LYS A 252 -48.32 6.72 -11.70
CA LYS A 252 -47.32 5.66 -11.54
C LYS A 252 -45.93 6.24 -11.78
N ALA A 253 -45.04 6.10 -10.80
CA ALA A 253 -43.64 6.49 -10.94
C ALA A 253 -42.73 5.26 -10.89
N THR A 254 -41.75 5.18 -11.80
CA THR A 254 -40.78 4.08 -11.84
C THR A 254 -39.36 4.62 -11.84
N TYR A 255 -38.54 4.13 -10.90
CA TYR A 255 -37.13 4.49 -10.75
C TYR A 255 -36.32 3.25 -10.34
N ASN A 256 -35.27 2.92 -11.11
CA ASN A 256 -34.39 1.77 -10.84
C ASN A 256 -35.14 0.47 -10.47
N SER A 257 -36.15 0.11 -11.26
CA SER A 257 -37.05 -1.06 -11.05
C SER A 257 -38.01 -0.99 -9.86
N THR A 258 -37.96 0.07 -9.05
CA THR A 258 -38.96 0.33 -8.02
C THR A 258 -40.11 1.11 -8.63
N THR A 259 -41.35 0.74 -8.32
CA THR A 259 -42.55 1.45 -8.76
C THR A 259 -43.36 1.88 -7.55
N VAL A 260 -43.75 3.15 -7.51
CA VAL A 260 -44.66 3.72 -6.51
C VAL A 260 -45.84 4.40 -7.21
N TYR A 261 -46.93 4.58 -6.47
CA TYR A 261 -48.17 5.16 -6.98
C TYR A 261 -48.67 6.25 -6.04
N THR A 262 -49.29 7.28 -6.60
CA THR A 262 -50.05 8.27 -5.83
C THR A 262 -51.32 8.67 -6.58
N TRP A 263 -52.34 9.08 -5.85
CA TRP A 263 -53.58 9.64 -6.43
C TRP A 263 -53.45 11.15 -6.52
N MET A 264 -54.09 11.73 -7.53
CA MET A 264 -54.22 13.18 -7.69
C MET A 264 -55.69 13.51 -8.00
N PRO A 265 -56.55 13.50 -6.98
CA PRO A 265 -57.97 13.81 -7.17
C PRO A 265 -58.15 15.31 -7.39
N LEU A 266 -59.21 15.67 -8.12
CA LEU A 266 -59.55 17.07 -8.39
C LEU A 266 -59.59 17.93 -7.13
N TYR A 267 -60.22 17.43 -6.07
CA TYR A 267 -60.43 18.22 -4.85
C TYR A 267 -59.11 18.63 -4.18
N ASP A 268 -58.07 17.79 -4.21
CA ASP A 268 -56.78 18.13 -3.61
C ASP A 268 -56.09 19.26 -4.39
N VAL A 269 -56.22 19.22 -5.71
CA VAL A 269 -55.63 20.22 -6.60
C VAL A 269 -56.32 21.57 -6.44
N GLN A 270 -57.65 21.59 -6.37
CA GLN A 270 -58.40 22.82 -6.20
C GLN A 270 -58.34 23.37 -4.76
N ASN A 271 -58.18 22.51 -3.76
CA ASN A 271 -57.92 22.97 -2.39
C ASN A 271 -56.62 23.77 -2.29
N ALA A 272 -55.57 23.41 -3.04
CA ALA A 272 -54.36 24.23 -3.10
C ALA A 272 -54.66 25.67 -3.57
N TYR A 273 -55.56 25.83 -4.55
CA TYR A 273 -56.05 27.14 -4.99
C TYR A 273 -56.85 27.86 -3.90
N PHE A 274 -57.81 27.19 -3.27
CA PHE A 274 -58.67 27.84 -2.28
C PHE A 274 -57.92 28.26 -1.02
N GLN A 275 -56.96 27.44 -0.58
CA GLN A 275 -56.16 27.72 0.61
C GLN A 275 -55.09 28.79 0.36
N ASN A 276 -54.45 28.78 -0.81
CA ASN A 276 -53.23 29.57 -1.06
C ASN A 276 -53.38 30.61 -2.19
N GLY A 277 -54.56 30.72 -2.78
CA GLY A 277 -54.89 31.66 -3.86
C GLY A 277 -54.46 31.21 -5.26
N PRO A 278 -54.69 32.04 -6.29
CA PRO A 278 -54.49 31.69 -7.70
C PRO A 278 -53.03 31.44 -8.10
N ASN A 279 -52.07 32.04 -7.40
CA ASN A 279 -50.64 31.87 -7.68
C ASN A 279 -50.01 30.66 -6.97
N SER A 280 -50.84 29.82 -6.36
CA SER A 280 -50.39 28.62 -5.68
C SER A 280 -49.82 27.58 -6.65
N ILE A 281 -49.11 26.62 -6.07
CA ILE A 281 -48.57 25.44 -6.75
C ILE A 281 -49.15 24.22 -6.02
N TYR A 282 -49.72 23.30 -6.76
CA TYR A 282 -50.05 21.98 -6.23
C TYR A 282 -48.95 20.99 -6.60
N THR A 283 -48.45 20.27 -5.60
CA THR A 283 -47.40 19.25 -5.77
C THR A 283 -47.88 17.91 -5.24
N ALA A 284 -48.05 16.92 -6.11
CA ALA A 284 -48.23 15.53 -5.69
C ALA A 284 -46.86 14.85 -5.53
N GLU A 285 -46.49 14.53 -4.29
CA GLU A 285 -45.21 13.88 -3.98
C GLU A 285 -45.27 12.35 -4.16
N LEU A 286 -44.26 11.80 -4.83
CA LEU A 286 -44.03 10.37 -5.00
C LEU A 286 -42.81 9.96 -4.18
N VAL A 287 -43.07 9.32 -3.04
CA VAL A 287 -42.03 8.92 -2.10
C VAL A 287 -41.57 7.51 -2.41
N PHE A 288 -40.34 7.37 -2.88
CA PHE A 288 -39.71 6.08 -3.11
C PHE A 288 -39.18 5.50 -1.79
N PRO A 289 -39.43 4.21 -1.50
CA PRO A 289 -38.86 3.58 -0.32
C PRO A 289 -37.34 3.66 -0.37
N ALA A 290 -36.71 3.85 0.80
CA ALA A 290 -35.27 3.80 0.88
C ALA A 290 -34.79 2.45 0.35
N SER A 291 -33.84 2.46 -0.59
CA SER A 291 -33.15 1.22 -0.95
C SER A 291 -32.48 0.67 0.32
N THR A 292 -32.75 -0.59 0.63
CA THR A 292 -32.13 -1.28 1.77
C THR A 292 -30.62 -1.10 1.68
N PRO A 293 -29.98 -0.45 2.67
CA PRO A 293 -28.57 -0.15 2.56
C PRO A 293 -27.75 -1.44 2.56
N VAL A 294 -26.78 -1.53 1.67
CA VAL A 294 -25.89 -2.69 1.54
C VAL A 294 -24.46 -2.21 1.69
N LEU A 295 -23.71 -2.96 2.49
CA LEU A 295 -22.30 -2.72 2.74
C LEU A 295 -21.49 -3.94 2.32
N LYS A 296 -20.54 -3.77 1.41
CA LYS A 296 -19.63 -4.84 0.99
C LYS A 296 -18.19 -4.34 0.99
N LEU A 297 -17.28 -5.14 1.53
CA LEU A 297 -15.86 -4.95 1.34
C LEU A 297 -15.52 -5.41 -0.09
N THR A 298 -14.98 -4.52 -0.90
CA THR A 298 -14.77 -4.78 -2.34
C THR A 298 -13.33 -5.08 -2.68
N ASP A 299 -12.38 -4.48 -1.97
CA ASP A 299 -10.96 -4.66 -2.23
C ASP A 299 -10.12 -4.45 -0.97
N VAL A 300 -8.99 -5.15 -0.89
CA VAL A 300 -7.97 -4.99 0.14
C VAL A 300 -6.62 -5.01 -0.54
N ASN A 301 -5.79 -3.99 -0.31
CA ASN A 301 -4.52 -3.81 -1.03
C ASN A 301 -3.54 -4.98 -0.87
N SER A 302 -3.64 -5.76 0.19
CA SER A 302 -2.87 -6.98 0.40
C SER A 302 -3.60 -7.96 1.31
N SER A 303 -3.56 -9.25 0.97
CA SER A 303 -4.03 -10.35 1.83
C SER A 303 -3.02 -10.74 2.92
N THR A 304 -1.80 -10.19 2.87
CA THR A 304 -0.72 -10.43 3.85
C THR A 304 -0.05 -9.11 4.24
N VAL A 305 0.07 -8.84 5.55
CA VAL A 305 0.66 -7.62 6.09
C VAL A 305 1.60 -7.92 7.27
N CYS A 306 2.52 -7.00 7.58
CA CYS A 306 3.44 -7.12 8.71
C CYS A 306 2.88 -6.40 9.95
N SER A 307 3.24 -6.87 11.15
CA SER A 307 2.95 -6.17 12.40
C SER A 307 4.21 -5.54 13.00
N PRO A 308 4.22 -4.22 13.30
CA PRO A 308 3.18 -3.24 12.97
C PRO A 308 3.20 -2.90 11.47
N GLY A 309 2.06 -2.47 10.92
CA GLY A 309 1.94 -2.17 9.50
C GLY A 309 0.62 -1.52 9.14
N THR A 310 0.38 -1.31 7.85
CA THR A 310 -0.84 -0.69 7.35
C THR A 310 -1.57 -1.61 6.37
N VAL A 311 -2.89 -1.52 6.38
CA VAL A 311 -3.78 -2.16 5.42
C VAL A 311 -4.75 -1.13 4.88
N ILE A 312 -5.12 -1.28 3.61
CA ILE A 312 -6.05 -0.37 2.93
C ILE A 312 -7.23 -1.22 2.47
N ALA A 313 -8.42 -0.85 2.91
CA ALA A 313 -9.66 -1.57 2.62
C ALA A 313 -10.65 -0.65 1.91
N SER A 314 -11.12 -1.04 0.73
CA SER A 314 -12.13 -0.31 -0.03
C SER A 314 -13.49 -0.98 0.12
N LEU A 315 -14.53 -0.16 0.31
CA LEU A 315 -15.90 -0.62 0.46
C LEU A 315 -16.80 -0.08 -0.65
N SER A 316 -17.84 -0.84 -0.95
CA SER A 316 -19.05 -0.34 -1.63
C SER A 316 -20.16 -0.16 -0.61
N ALA A 317 -20.75 1.03 -0.62
CA ALA A 317 -21.93 1.39 0.15
C ALA A 317 -23.01 1.83 -0.84
N THR A 318 -24.13 1.10 -0.85
CA THR A 318 -25.31 1.45 -1.65
C THR A 318 -26.52 1.61 -0.73
N GLY A 319 -27.48 2.44 -1.13
CA GLY A 319 -28.61 2.83 -0.30
C GLY A 319 -28.33 4.03 0.60
N ALA A 320 -29.25 4.32 1.50
CA ALA A 320 -29.20 5.52 2.34
C ALA A 320 -28.45 5.29 3.66
N PHE A 321 -27.40 6.07 3.90
CA PHE A 321 -26.70 6.18 5.19
C PHE A 321 -26.94 7.58 5.76
N GLN A 322 -27.07 7.71 7.08
CA GLN A 322 -27.30 9.02 7.71
C GLN A 322 -26.05 9.93 7.60
N PRO A 323 -26.18 11.26 7.56
CA PRO A 323 -25.04 12.18 7.40
C PRO A 323 -23.95 12.06 8.49
N ASP A 324 -24.33 11.58 9.68
CA ASP A 324 -23.43 11.30 10.81
C ASP A 324 -22.80 9.89 10.76
N ASN A 325 -23.08 9.11 9.71
CA ASN A 325 -22.55 7.76 9.57
C ASN A 325 -21.02 7.74 9.43
N THR A 326 -20.43 6.86 10.21
CA THR A 326 -19.02 6.48 10.18
C THR A 326 -18.87 5.01 9.78
N PHE A 327 -17.93 4.72 8.89
CA PHE A 327 -17.46 3.38 8.59
C PHE A 327 -16.20 3.06 9.41
N ASN A 328 -16.27 2.00 10.21
CA ASN A 328 -15.17 1.53 11.04
C ASN A 328 -14.60 0.23 10.48
N LEU A 329 -13.30 0.20 10.25
CA LEU A 329 -12.55 -0.99 9.88
C LEU A 329 -12.07 -1.70 11.13
N TYR A 330 -12.53 -2.93 11.32
CA TYR A 330 -12.18 -3.80 12.43
C TYR A 330 -11.18 -4.86 11.99
N LEU A 331 -10.23 -5.14 12.87
CA LEU A 331 -9.46 -6.37 12.83
C LEU A 331 -10.09 -7.35 13.81
N VAL A 332 -10.67 -8.43 13.31
CA VAL A 332 -11.38 -9.43 14.13
C VAL A 332 -10.51 -10.67 14.27
N ASP A 333 -10.28 -11.13 15.50
CA ASP A 333 -9.57 -12.38 15.78
C ASP A 333 -10.53 -13.56 15.99
N ASN A 334 -9.98 -14.76 16.16
CA ASN A 334 -10.74 -15.99 16.44
C ASN A 334 -11.42 -16.03 17.82
N PHE A 335 -11.08 -15.10 18.72
CA PHE A 335 -11.74 -14.93 20.02
C PHE A 335 -12.82 -13.83 19.98
N ASN A 336 -13.12 -13.32 18.78
CA ASN A 336 -14.08 -12.25 18.53
C ASN A 336 -13.66 -10.88 19.10
N SER A 337 -12.39 -10.72 19.49
CA SER A 337 -11.81 -9.40 19.76
C SER A 337 -11.82 -8.59 18.47
N SER A 338 -12.30 -7.36 18.54
CA SER A 338 -12.54 -6.51 17.36
C SER A 338 -12.03 -5.08 17.59
N PRO A 339 -10.72 -4.85 17.71
CA PRO A 339 -10.17 -3.49 17.71
C PRO A 339 -10.50 -2.76 16.40
N VAL A 340 -10.88 -1.49 16.52
CA VAL A 340 -10.96 -0.57 15.37
C VAL A 340 -9.53 -0.21 14.97
N ILE A 341 -9.18 -0.49 13.71
CA ILE A 341 -7.86 -0.16 13.15
C ILE A 341 -7.91 1.04 12.20
N GLY A 342 -9.09 1.47 11.77
CA GLY A 342 -9.31 2.64 10.93
C GLY A 342 -10.77 3.12 10.96
N SER A 343 -11.01 4.39 10.71
CA SER A 343 -12.36 4.99 10.77
C SER A 343 -12.47 6.20 9.82
N VAL A 344 -13.61 6.34 9.15
CA VAL A 344 -13.91 7.50 8.30
C VAL A 344 -15.41 7.82 8.30
N GLN A 345 -15.76 9.10 8.45
CA GLN A 345 -17.14 9.57 8.30
C GLN A 345 -17.47 9.69 6.81
N SER A 346 -18.51 8.99 6.35
CA SER A 346 -18.95 9.00 4.95
C SER A 346 -20.34 8.38 4.83
N THR A 347 -21.10 8.82 3.83
CA THR A 347 -22.37 8.21 3.40
C THR A 347 -22.26 7.39 2.12
N SER A 348 -21.07 7.37 1.51
CA SER A 348 -20.79 6.76 0.20
C SER A 348 -19.58 5.83 0.24
N SER A 349 -19.41 5.03 -0.83
CA SER A 349 -18.25 4.17 -1.06
C SER A 349 -16.93 4.94 -0.87
N ILE A 350 -16.01 4.35 -0.11
CA ILE A 350 -14.75 5.00 0.30
C ILE A 350 -13.67 3.96 0.60
N THR A 351 -12.43 4.42 0.69
CA THR A 351 -11.29 3.62 1.13
C THR A 351 -10.86 4.02 2.54
N ILE A 352 -10.64 3.03 3.40
CA ILE A 352 -10.25 3.21 4.80
C ILE A 352 -8.80 2.73 4.99
N PHE A 353 -7.99 3.55 5.65
CA PHE A 353 -6.64 3.19 6.08
C PHE A 353 -6.69 2.59 7.49
N GLY A 354 -6.18 1.37 7.63
CA GLY A 354 -6.08 0.65 8.88
C GLY A 354 -4.64 0.50 9.35
N THR A 355 -4.38 0.70 10.65
CA THR A 355 -3.07 0.45 11.27
C THR A 355 -3.12 -0.82 12.11
N ILE A 356 -2.27 -1.79 11.78
CA ILE A 356 -2.10 -3.03 12.53
C ILE A 356 -1.21 -2.77 13.76
N PRO A 357 -1.70 -3.02 14.99
CA PRO A 357 -0.92 -2.81 16.22
C PRO A 357 0.30 -3.74 16.32
N TYR A 358 1.26 -3.35 17.16
CA TYR A 358 2.43 -4.17 17.48
C TYR A 358 2.02 -5.46 18.22
N GLY A 359 2.73 -6.57 17.95
CA GLY A 359 2.54 -7.85 18.64
C GLY A 359 1.39 -8.72 18.12
N ILE A 360 0.65 -8.25 17.11
CA ILE A 360 -0.45 -9.00 16.47
C ILE A 360 0.12 -9.83 15.32
N HIS A 361 0.04 -11.16 15.37
CA HIS A 361 0.51 -12.01 14.27
C HIS A 361 -0.18 -13.37 14.20
N SER A 362 -0.36 -13.86 12.97
CA SER A 362 -1.11 -15.06 12.63
C SER A 362 -0.47 -16.39 13.06
N GLY A 363 0.73 -16.36 13.65
CA GLY A 363 1.38 -17.57 14.17
C GLY A 363 0.62 -18.26 15.30
N ALA A 364 -0.29 -17.54 15.99
CA ALA A 364 -1.08 -18.08 17.09
C ALA A 364 -2.61 -17.87 16.94
N HIS A 365 -3.04 -16.98 16.05
CA HIS A 365 -4.43 -16.51 15.92
C HIS A 365 -4.79 -16.36 14.44
N SER A 366 -6.07 -16.47 14.08
CA SER A 366 -6.53 -16.13 12.72
C SER A 366 -7.21 -14.76 12.75
N TYR A 367 -6.93 -13.92 11.75
CA TYR A 367 -7.48 -12.58 11.67
C TYR A 367 -8.34 -12.38 10.41
N SER A 368 -9.35 -11.53 10.52
CA SER A 368 -10.18 -11.09 9.40
C SER A 368 -10.49 -9.61 9.49
N LEU A 369 -10.69 -8.97 8.35
CA LEU A 369 -11.16 -7.60 8.25
C LEU A 369 -12.68 -7.57 8.11
N VAL A 370 -13.32 -6.69 8.88
CA VAL A 370 -14.75 -6.41 8.78
C VAL A 370 -14.94 -4.91 8.80
N ILE A 371 -15.74 -4.37 7.89
CA ILE A 371 -16.17 -2.98 7.96
C ILE A 371 -17.59 -2.95 8.53
N ALA A 372 -17.83 -2.06 9.48
CA ALA A 372 -19.17 -1.78 9.99
C ALA A 372 -19.55 -0.31 9.83
N SER A 373 -20.80 -0.05 9.48
CA SER A 373 -21.40 1.28 9.53
C SER A 373 -22.07 1.53 10.88
N THR A 374 -22.24 2.79 11.23
CA THR A 374 -22.88 3.21 12.49
C THR A 374 -24.35 3.56 12.31
N ASN A 375 -24.76 4.06 11.14
CA ASN A 375 -26.14 4.43 10.86
C ASN A 375 -26.55 4.29 9.38
N PRO A 376 -27.28 3.23 8.99
CA PRO A 376 -27.71 2.11 9.86
C PRO A 376 -26.53 1.21 10.25
N VAL A 377 -26.72 0.37 11.27
CA VAL A 377 -25.70 -0.61 11.69
C VAL A 377 -25.71 -1.79 10.73
N LEU A 378 -24.68 -1.89 9.88
CA LEU A 378 -24.44 -2.99 8.95
C LEU A 378 -23.00 -3.46 9.08
N ARG A 379 -22.73 -4.69 8.63
CA ARG A 379 -21.39 -5.27 8.57
C ARG A 379 -21.15 -5.94 7.23
N THR A 380 -19.92 -5.84 6.73
CA THR A 380 -19.47 -6.65 5.59
C THR A 380 -19.29 -8.11 6.00
N SER A 381 -19.20 -9.00 5.01
CA SER A 381 -18.59 -10.31 5.24
C SER A 381 -17.15 -10.15 5.73
N ALA A 382 -16.68 -11.09 6.55
CA ALA A 382 -15.30 -11.14 6.99
C ALA A 382 -14.38 -11.48 5.82
N TYR A 383 -13.28 -10.75 5.69
CA TYR A 383 -12.23 -11.03 4.72
C TYR A 383 -10.96 -11.51 5.44
N PRO A 384 -10.49 -12.74 5.17
CA PRO A 384 -9.34 -13.29 5.87
C PRO A 384 -8.06 -12.52 5.52
N ILE A 385 -7.25 -12.23 6.54
CA ILE A 385 -5.94 -11.58 6.37
C ILE A 385 -4.87 -12.31 7.16
N THR A 386 -3.70 -12.49 6.56
CA THR A 386 -2.52 -13.04 7.23
C THR A 386 -1.66 -11.91 7.76
N ILE A 387 -1.31 -11.95 9.05
CA ILE A 387 -0.46 -10.95 9.69
C ILE A 387 0.84 -11.63 10.10
N ASN A 388 1.95 -11.24 9.49
CA ASN A 388 3.26 -11.80 9.80
C ASN A 388 3.97 -10.97 10.87
N ALA A 389 4.65 -11.65 11.80
CA ALA A 389 5.48 -11.00 12.79
C ALA A 389 6.68 -10.35 12.09
N THR A 390 7.00 -9.10 12.44
CA THR A 390 8.25 -8.50 11.98
C THR A 390 9.43 -9.26 12.59
N PRO A 391 10.38 -9.76 11.79
CA PRO A 391 11.51 -10.50 12.31
C PRO A 391 12.43 -9.62 13.15
N MET A 392 13.19 -10.24 14.06
CA MET A 392 14.30 -9.56 14.72
C MET A 392 15.34 -9.09 13.69
N ALA A 393 16.11 -8.05 14.02
CA ALA A 393 17.25 -7.64 13.20
C ALA A 393 18.28 -8.80 13.08
N PRO A 394 18.98 -8.93 11.94
CA PRO A 394 20.02 -9.94 11.77
C PRO A 394 21.19 -9.69 12.74
N LEU A 395 21.94 -10.75 13.04
CA LEU A 395 23.11 -10.66 13.91
C LEU A 395 24.33 -10.21 13.10
N VAL A 396 25.04 -9.19 13.61
CA VAL A 396 26.25 -8.63 13.00
C VAL A 396 27.34 -8.42 14.05
N ASP A 397 28.59 -8.36 13.59
CA ASP A 397 29.64 -7.70 14.36
C ASP A 397 29.45 -6.18 14.26
N TYR A 398 29.37 -5.51 15.41
CA TYR A 398 29.11 -4.08 15.46
C TYR A 398 30.33 -3.25 15.01
N SER A 399 31.55 -3.82 15.07
CA SER A 399 32.80 -3.12 14.74
C SER A 399 33.74 -4.00 13.91
N VAL A 400 33.82 -3.72 12.60
CA VAL A 400 34.73 -4.40 11.68
C VAL A 400 35.97 -3.52 11.43
N ASN A 401 37.13 -4.01 11.86
CA ASN A 401 38.40 -3.31 11.67
C ASN A 401 39.19 -3.91 10.51
N LEU A 402 39.56 -3.08 9.54
CA LEU A 402 40.33 -3.47 8.36
C LEU A 402 41.60 -2.64 8.25
N CYS A 403 42.59 -3.16 7.53
CA CYS A 403 43.82 -2.45 7.24
C CYS A 403 43.79 -1.87 5.84
N GLN A 404 44.32 -0.66 5.66
CA GLN A 404 44.51 -0.09 4.33
C GLN A 404 45.34 -1.05 3.47
N HIS A 405 45.02 -1.13 2.18
CA HIS A 405 45.60 -2.04 1.19
C HIS A 405 45.46 -3.55 1.47
N SER A 406 44.77 -3.95 2.53
CA SER A 406 44.39 -5.36 2.72
C SER A 406 43.38 -5.79 1.66
N ILE A 407 43.31 -7.09 1.38
CA ILE A 407 42.35 -7.65 0.41
C ILE A 407 40.92 -7.40 0.93
N PRO A 408 40.09 -6.60 0.23
CA PRO A 408 38.72 -6.34 0.64
C PRO A 408 37.90 -7.63 0.71
N GLN A 409 37.13 -7.81 1.78
CA GLN A 409 36.22 -8.94 1.96
C GLN A 409 34.77 -8.43 2.08
N PRO A 410 33.78 -9.20 1.60
CA PRO A 410 32.38 -8.85 1.80
C PRO A 410 32.03 -8.91 3.30
N LEU A 411 31.24 -7.93 3.75
CA LEU A 411 30.72 -7.90 5.11
C LEU A 411 29.86 -9.14 5.41
N GLN A 412 29.89 -9.59 6.66
CA GLN A 412 29.21 -10.79 7.11
C GLN A 412 28.06 -10.45 8.07
N ALA A 413 26.95 -11.15 7.94
CA ALA A 413 25.80 -11.07 8.84
C ALA A 413 25.09 -12.43 8.88
N THR A 414 24.47 -12.76 10.01
CA THR A 414 23.69 -14.00 10.17
C THR A 414 22.20 -13.67 10.19
N GLY A 415 21.46 -14.19 9.21
CA GLY A 415 20.02 -14.01 9.05
C GLY A 415 19.52 -14.62 7.74
N GLN A 416 18.26 -14.35 7.36
CA GLN A 416 17.63 -14.90 6.16
C GLN A 416 17.28 -13.79 5.14
N ASN A 417 17.52 -14.03 3.85
CA ASN A 417 17.21 -13.07 2.78
C ASN A 417 17.73 -11.66 3.10
N LEU A 418 19.03 -11.55 3.39
CA LEU A 418 19.66 -10.32 3.87
C LEU A 418 19.60 -9.22 2.80
N LEU A 419 19.29 -8.01 3.25
CA LEU A 419 19.32 -6.79 2.44
C LEU A 419 20.28 -5.78 3.08
N TRP A 420 21.21 -5.26 2.29
CA TRP A 420 22.28 -4.38 2.72
C TRP A 420 22.06 -2.93 2.27
N TYR A 421 22.48 -1.99 3.12
CA TYR A 421 22.25 -0.55 2.97
C TYR A 421 23.48 0.25 3.44
N THR A 422 23.65 1.44 2.87
CA THR A 422 24.65 2.45 3.29
C THR A 422 24.02 3.61 4.07
N ASN A 423 22.70 3.65 4.16
CA ASN A 423 21.95 4.72 4.82
C ASN A 423 21.06 4.12 5.93
N PRO A 424 20.88 4.85 7.06
CA PRO A 424 20.09 4.36 8.20
C PRO A 424 18.59 4.27 7.89
N SER A 425 18.09 5.10 6.97
CA SER A 425 16.69 5.14 6.55
C SER A 425 16.58 5.30 5.03
N GLY A 426 15.53 4.71 4.45
CA GLY A 426 15.31 4.70 3.00
C GLY A 426 16.35 3.88 2.22
N GLY A 427 16.30 3.96 0.89
CA GLY A 427 17.19 3.25 -0.03
C GLY A 427 16.68 1.85 -0.42
N LYS A 428 17.09 1.38 -1.60
CA LYS A 428 16.81 0.03 -2.07
C LYS A 428 17.87 -0.93 -1.53
N GLY A 429 17.44 -1.96 -0.79
CA GLY A 429 18.35 -2.96 -0.26
C GLY A 429 19.06 -3.76 -1.35
N SER A 430 20.35 -4.02 -1.14
CA SER A 430 21.15 -4.91 -1.99
C SER A 430 21.15 -6.32 -1.40
N THR A 431 20.90 -7.34 -2.22
CA THR A 431 21.08 -8.74 -1.80
C THR A 431 22.55 -9.16 -1.74
N SER A 432 23.43 -8.40 -2.36
CA SER A 432 24.89 -8.60 -2.31
C SER A 432 25.47 -7.83 -1.13
N ALA A 433 26.26 -8.52 -0.30
CA ALA A 433 26.99 -7.91 0.79
C ALA A 433 28.00 -6.85 0.27
N PRO A 434 28.07 -5.66 0.88
CA PRO A 434 29.04 -4.63 0.51
C PRO A 434 30.46 -5.15 0.71
N ILE A 435 31.35 -4.76 -0.20
CA ILE A 435 32.80 -4.96 -0.09
C ILE A 435 33.39 -3.57 0.20
N PRO A 436 33.75 -3.25 1.45
CA PRO A 436 34.31 -1.95 1.79
C PRO A 436 35.65 -1.73 1.09
N SER A 437 35.87 -0.55 0.49
CA SER A 437 37.19 -0.21 -0.04
C SER A 437 38.20 -0.08 1.09
N THR A 438 39.35 -0.72 0.91
CA THR A 438 40.52 -0.60 1.80
C THR A 438 41.59 0.31 1.21
N SER A 439 41.31 1.06 0.14
CA SER A 439 42.32 1.91 -0.53
C SER A 439 42.80 3.09 0.32
N GLU A 440 41.94 3.62 1.19
CA GLU A 440 42.19 4.80 2.01
C GLU A 440 41.69 4.58 3.43
N GLN A 441 42.26 5.30 4.40
CA GLN A 441 41.72 5.35 5.76
C GLN A 441 40.28 5.89 5.71
N SER A 442 39.34 5.18 6.33
CA SER A 442 37.94 5.59 6.33
C SER A 442 37.17 5.03 7.52
N LEU A 443 36.08 5.73 7.86
CA LEU A 443 35.07 5.28 8.80
C LEU A 443 33.73 5.31 8.08
N LYS A 444 33.09 4.14 7.91
CA LYS A 444 31.80 4.02 7.22
C LYS A 444 30.85 3.14 7.99
N THR A 445 29.59 3.52 8.02
CA THR A 445 28.52 2.74 8.63
C THR A 445 27.73 2.02 7.55
N TYR A 446 27.48 0.73 7.76
CA TYR A 446 26.62 -0.09 6.94
C TYR A 446 25.47 -0.61 7.79
N PHE A 447 24.38 -0.97 7.10
CA PHE A 447 23.21 -1.52 7.75
C PHE A 447 22.74 -2.76 7.00
N VAL A 448 22.18 -3.71 7.73
CA VAL A 448 21.64 -4.93 7.14
C VAL A 448 20.35 -5.32 7.83
N SER A 449 19.34 -5.66 7.06
CA SER A 449 18.08 -6.23 7.53
C SER A 449 17.92 -7.65 7.00
N GLN A 450 16.94 -8.37 7.53
CA GLN A 450 16.56 -9.68 7.04
C GLN A 450 15.07 -9.72 6.71
N THR A 451 14.69 -10.56 5.75
CA THR A 451 13.29 -10.73 5.34
C THR A 451 12.81 -12.15 5.61
N ILE A 452 11.79 -12.30 6.46
CA ILE A 452 11.15 -13.58 6.77
C ILE A 452 9.63 -13.40 6.66
N GLY A 453 8.95 -14.31 5.95
CA GLY A 453 7.49 -14.21 5.73
C GLY A 453 7.07 -12.94 4.98
N GLY A 454 7.93 -12.39 4.13
CA GLY A 454 7.66 -11.13 3.42
C GLY A 454 7.80 -9.86 4.28
N CYS A 455 8.17 -9.99 5.55
CA CYS A 455 8.41 -8.86 6.46
C CYS A 455 9.90 -8.60 6.63
N GLU A 456 10.29 -7.35 6.38
CA GLU A 456 11.66 -6.88 6.60
C GLU A 456 11.84 -6.46 8.07
N SER A 457 12.92 -6.92 8.70
CA SER A 457 13.27 -6.55 10.07
C SER A 457 13.72 -5.09 10.19
N GLN A 458 13.89 -4.61 11.42
CA GLN A 458 14.75 -3.46 11.66
C GLN A 458 16.17 -3.73 11.15
N LYS A 459 16.88 -2.66 10.78
CA LYS A 459 18.25 -2.75 10.27
C LYS A 459 19.23 -2.86 11.44
N ALA A 460 20.07 -3.89 11.44
CA ALA A 460 21.25 -3.97 12.29
C ALA A 460 22.32 -3.02 11.77
N MET A 461 22.99 -2.31 12.67
CA MET A 461 24.05 -1.34 12.35
C MET A 461 25.42 -1.97 12.54
N MET A 462 26.33 -1.70 11.60
CA MET A 462 27.74 -2.04 11.74
C MET A 462 28.65 -0.89 11.31
N THR A 463 29.75 -0.71 12.02
CA THR A 463 30.75 0.31 11.71
C THR A 463 32.01 -0.37 11.18
N VAL A 464 32.42 0.03 9.99
CA VAL A 464 33.66 -0.43 9.36
C VAL A 464 34.69 0.69 9.47
N THR A 465 35.81 0.39 10.12
CA THR A 465 36.95 1.29 10.24
C THR A 465 38.13 0.72 9.48
N VAL A 466 38.60 1.44 8.46
CA VAL A 466 39.83 1.14 7.74
C VAL A 466 40.94 1.96 8.37
N TYR A 467 41.87 1.30 9.05
CA TYR A 467 43.04 1.92 9.67
C TYR A 467 44.19 2.03 8.65
N PRO A 468 45.01 3.08 8.72
CA PRO A 468 46.18 3.20 7.85
C PRO A 468 47.16 2.06 8.09
N THR A 469 47.73 1.50 7.02
CA THR A 469 48.84 0.57 7.12
C THR A 469 50.05 1.32 7.70
N PRO A 470 50.74 0.79 8.72
CA PRO A 470 51.99 1.42 9.17
C PRO A 470 53.02 1.44 8.04
N THR A 471 53.88 2.47 8.02
CA THR A 471 54.98 2.56 7.05
C THR A 471 56.22 1.90 7.64
N ALA A 472 56.49 0.64 7.33
CA ALA A 472 57.70 -0.01 7.84
C ALA A 472 58.96 0.49 7.10
N SER A 473 59.95 0.96 7.85
CA SER A 473 61.31 1.15 7.35
C SER A 473 62.30 0.43 8.26
N LEU A 474 63.41 -0.03 7.69
CA LEU A 474 64.47 -0.72 8.42
C LEU A 474 65.82 -0.33 7.83
N THR A 475 66.73 0.15 8.67
CA THR A 475 68.11 0.49 8.30
C THR A 475 69.11 -0.14 9.26
N ALA A 476 70.36 -0.27 8.81
CA ALA A 476 71.48 -0.75 9.63
C ALA A 476 72.58 0.32 9.68
N THR A 477 73.27 0.45 10.82
CA THR A 477 74.28 1.51 11.04
C THR A 477 75.61 1.32 10.30
N GLY A 478 75.79 0.24 9.55
CA GLY A 478 76.98 -0.03 8.73
C GLY A 478 77.27 -1.52 8.57
N PRO A 479 78.19 -1.91 7.68
CA PRO A 479 78.62 -3.30 7.56
C PRO A 479 79.42 -3.74 8.80
N LEU A 480 79.33 -5.02 9.14
CA LEU A 480 80.17 -5.62 10.17
C LEU A 480 81.64 -5.66 9.68
N THR A 481 82.56 -5.31 10.57
CA THR A 481 84.01 -5.30 10.29
C THR A 481 84.79 -5.71 11.53
N ALA A 482 86.11 -5.87 11.38
CA ALA A 482 87.08 -6.05 12.47
C ALA A 482 86.83 -5.18 13.71
N SER A 483 86.49 -3.91 13.48
CA SER A 483 86.35 -2.86 14.50
C SER A 483 84.89 -2.56 14.84
N LEU A 484 83.95 -3.05 14.03
CA LEU A 484 82.51 -2.93 14.25
C LEU A 484 81.89 -4.33 14.31
N THR A 485 81.96 -4.93 15.49
CA THR A 485 81.53 -6.32 15.76
C THR A 485 80.03 -6.48 15.95
N SER A 486 79.29 -5.38 16.00
CA SER A 486 77.82 -5.36 16.01
C SER A 486 77.30 -4.10 15.35
N ALA A 487 76.14 -4.20 14.70
CA ALA A 487 75.44 -3.09 14.06
C ALA A 487 74.05 -2.92 14.66
N THR A 488 73.62 -1.67 14.78
CA THR A 488 72.28 -1.33 15.24
C THR A 488 71.33 -1.34 14.05
N LEU A 489 70.23 -2.08 14.19
CA LEU A 489 69.08 -2.07 13.31
C LEU A 489 68.08 -1.05 13.84
N ILE A 490 67.64 -0.13 12.98
CA ILE A 490 66.71 0.94 13.35
C ILE A 490 65.47 0.81 12.46
N ALA A 491 64.33 0.56 13.09
CA ALA A 491 63.03 0.49 12.45
C ALA A 491 62.14 1.66 12.87
N THR A 492 61.32 2.16 11.96
CA THR A 492 60.35 3.24 12.25
C THR A 492 59.01 3.01 11.57
N GLY A 493 58.00 3.79 11.99
CA GLY A 493 56.72 3.94 11.31
C GLY A 493 55.55 3.09 11.83
N GLY A 494 55.64 2.63 13.09
CA GLY A 494 54.52 2.06 13.83
C GLY A 494 54.66 2.23 15.34
N TYR A 495 53.90 1.43 16.11
CA TYR A 495 53.85 1.47 17.57
C TYR A 495 54.63 0.35 18.24
N SER A 496 54.75 -0.80 17.58
CA SER A 496 55.59 -1.88 18.05
C SER A 496 56.33 -2.57 16.92
N TYR A 497 57.46 -3.17 17.26
CA TYR A 497 58.46 -3.69 16.34
C TYR A 497 58.85 -5.10 16.75
N THR A 498 58.95 -6.03 15.80
CA THR A 498 59.46 -7.39 16.07
C THR A 498 60.50 -7.73 15.01
N PHE A 499 61.75 -7.90 15.43
CA PHE A 499 62.88 -8.16 14.53
C PHE A 499 63.13 -9.66 14.39
N SER A 500 63.51 -10.09 13.19
CA SER A 500 63.89 -11.46 12.86
C SER A 500 65.09 -11.47 11.90
N GLY A 501 66.06 -12.34 12.16
CA GLY A 501 67.31 -12.46 11.42
C GLY A 501 68.35 -13.29 12.20
N PRO A 502 69.50 -13.62 11.59
CA PRO A 502 70.60 -14.28 12.31
C PRO A 502 71.16 -13.36 13.40
N GLY A 503 71.81 -13.87 14.45
CA GLY A 503 72.64 -13.03 15.34
C GLY A 503 71.99 -11.82 16.02
N ILE A 504 70.68 -11.82 16.30
CA ILE A 504 70.04 -10.75 17.09
C ILE A 504 70.46 -10.91 18.55
N LEU A 505 71.20 -9.92 19.07
CA LEU A 505 71.68 -9.89 20.45
C LEU A 505 70.64 -9.28 21.40
N SER A 506 69.91 -8.26 20.94
CA SER A 506 68.84 -7.62 21.70
C SER A 506 67.85 -6.93 20.76
N GLN A 507 66.61 -6.75 21.22
CA GLN A 507 65.61 -5.96 20.53
C GLN A 507 64.69 -5.27 21.54
N ASP A 508 64.27 -4.05 21.23
CA ASP A 508 63.26 -3.29 21.96
C ASP A 508 62.03 -3.11 21.08
N HIS A 509 60.94 -3.74 21.53
CA HIS A 509 59.67 -3.78 20.79
C HIS A 509 58.98 -2.43 20.70
N ASN A 510 59.36 -1.42 21.49
CA ASN A 510 58.70 -0.12 21.53
C ASN A 510 59.54 0.97 20.86
N SER A 511 60.87 0.95 21.02
CA SER A 511 61.75 1.96 20.43
C SER A 511 62.15 1.69 18.98
N GLY A 512 61.93 0.47 18.49
CA GLY A 512 62.29 0.10 17.11
C GLY A 512 63.80 -0.07 16.92
N ILE A 513 64.51 -0.50 17.96
CA ILE A 513 65.95 -0.70 17.94
C ILE A 513 66.28 -2.18 18.20
N ALA A 514 67.15 -2.76 17.40
CA ALA A 514 67.74 -4.07 17.65
C ALA A 514 69.26 -4.06 17.40
N LEU A 515 70.00 -4.95 18.06
CA LEU A 515 71.44 -5.11 17.87
C LEU A 515 71.73 -6.46 17.23
N ALA A 516 72.57 -6.47 16.19
CA ALA A 516 72.86 -7.62 15.36
C ALA A 516 74.38 -7.80 15.16
N ASN A 517 74.90 -9.03 15.24
CA ASN A 517 76.34 -9.31 15.12
C ASN A 517 76.72 -10.37 14.07
N VAL A 518 75.78 -10.79 13.23
CA VAL A 518 76.03 -11.75 12.15
C VAL A 518 75.59 -11.11 10.83
N SER A 519 76.39 -11.25 9.77
CA SER A 519 75.99 -10.79 8.44
C SER A 519 74.78 -11.60 7.92
N GLY A 520 73.91 -10.97 7.15
CA GLY A 520 72.72 -11.63 6.61
C GLY A 520 71.52 -10.69 6.45
N THR A 521 70.37 -11.26 6.09
CA THR A 521 69.14 -10.51 5.90
C THR A 521 68.33 -10.44 7.19
N TYR A 522 67.95 -9.23 7.57
CA TYR A 522 67.08 -8.97 8.71
C TYR A 522 65.74 -8.44 8.22
N SER A 523 64.68 -8.76 8.96
CA SER A 523 63.33 -8.26 8.74
C SER A 523 62.77 -7.71 10.03
N VAL A 524 61.89 -6.72 9.92
CA VAL A 524 61.11 -6.19 11.03
C VAL A 524 59.63 -6.24 10.67
N THR A 525 58.80 -6.71 11.61
CA THR A 525 57.35 -6.55 11.57
C THR A 525 56.96 -5.35 12.42
N VAL A 526 56.37 -4.35 11.80
CA VAL A 526 55.92 -3.10 12.40
C VAL A 526 54.41 -3.16 12.58
N SER A 527 53.91 -3.02 13.81
CA SER A 527 52.47 -3.02 14.11
C SER A 527 51.93 -1.61 14.28
N GLY A 528 50.82 -1.33 13.59
CA GLY A 528 50.03 -0.11 13.62
C GLY A 528 48.74 -0.29 14.44
N TRP A 529 47.75 0.57 14.17
CA TRP A 529 46.44 0.48 14.82
C TRP A 529 45.68 -0.79 14.43
N ALA A 530 44.85 -1.28 15.36
CA ALA A 530 43.90 -2.38 15.15
C ALA A 530 44.51 -3.66 14.53
N GLY A 531 45.79 -3.93 14.81
CA GLY A 531 46.50 -5.13 14.34
C GLY A 531 47.04 -5.04 12.92
N CYS A 532 47.02 -3.88 12.28
CA CYS A 532 47.62 -3.69 10.96
C CYS A 532 49.14 -3.80 11.02
N ILE A 533 49.72 -4.62 10.16
CA ILE A 533 51.17 -4.84 10.13
C ILE A 533 51.77 -4.44 8.78
N ALA A 534 53.04 -4.05 8.81
CA ALA A 534 53.88 -3.91 7.63
C ALA A 534 55.27 -4.49 7.93
N THR A 535 55.96 -4.96 6.90
CA THR A 535 57.29 -5.52 7.04
C THR A 535 58.30 -4.75 6.22
N ALA A 536 59.50 -4.56 6.76
CA ALA A 536 60.66 -4.07 6.02
C ALA A 536 61.83 -5.04 6.21
N ASN A 537 62.74 -5.08 5.23
CA ASN A 537 63.96 -5.88 5.31
C ASN A 537 65.18 -5.01 5.01
N VAL A 538 66.32 -5.43 5.55
CA VAL A 538 67.63 -4.83 5.26
C VAL A 538 68.68 -5.94 5.26
N ALA A 539 69.66 -5.84 4.38
CA ALA A 539 70.85 -6.68 4.43
C ALA A 539 71.90 -6.02 5.33
N LEU A 540 72.42 -6.77 6.31
CA LEU A 540 73.60 -6.40 7.07
C LEU A 540 74.82 -7.08 6.42
N ALA A 541 75.65 -6.31 5.72
CA ALA A 541 76.82 -6.82 5.02
C ALA A 541 78.00 -7.13 5.98
N GLY A 542 78.84 -8.11 5.62
CA GLY A 542 80.09 -8.50 6.28
C GLY A 542 81.03 -9.15 5.24
N THR A 543 82.21 -9.68 5.62
CA THR A 543 83.06 -10.47 4.68
C THR A 543 82.53 -11.91 4.57
N ASP A 544 82.57 -12.55 3.39
CA ASP A 544 82.08 -13.94 3.16
C ASP A 544 82.85 -14.62 2.01
N LEU A 545 83.47 -15.80 2.27
CA LEU A 545 84.26 -16.53 1.27
C LEU A 545 83.70 -17.92 0.96
N THR A 546 83.56 -18.27 -0.32
CA THR A 546 83.14 -19.61 -0.75
C THR A 546 84.22 -20.30 -1.60
N PRO A 547 84.65 -21.54 -1.27
CA PRO A 547 85.58 -22.32 -2.08
C PRO A 547 84.85 -23.19 -3.12
N THR A 548 85.46 -23.36 -4.29
CA THR A 548 85.08 -24.36 -5.29
C THR A 548 86.32 -25.02 -5.89
N LEU A 549 86.16 -26.19 -6.53
CA LEU A 549 87.27 -26.93 -7.11
C LEU A 549 86.97 -27.41 -8.53
N VAL A 550 87.84 -27.00 -9.46
CA VAL A 550 87.83 -27.39 -10.88
C VAL A 550 88.91 -28.43 -11.14
N LEU A 551 88.48 -29.69 -11.22
CA LEU A 551 89.25 -30.90 -11.55
C LEU A 551 88.46 -31.66 -12.64
N PRO A 552 89.08 -32.45 -13.53
CA PRO A 552 88.34 -33.39 -14.37
C PRO A 552 87.61 -34.44 -13.53
N GLN A 553 86.57 -35.06 -14.10
CA GLN A 553 86.07 -36.33 -13.55
C GLN A 553 87.14 -37.41 -13.78
N ALA A 554 88.01 -37.54 -12.77
CA ALA A 554 88.70 -38.75 -12.38
C ALA A 554 89.48 -39.48 -13.48
N ASN A 555 90.75 -39.08 -13.67
CA ASN A 555 91.62 -39.59 -14.73
C ASN A 555 93.00 -40.00 -14.19
N PHE A 556 93.00 -40.87 -13.17
CA PHE A 556 94.23 -41.38 -12.57
C PHE A 556 94.41 -42.89 -12.85
N PRO A 557 94.69 -43.32 -14.10
CA PRO A 557 94.60 -44.71 -14.53
C PRO A 557 95.65 -45.64 -13.90
N SER A 558 96.76 -45.09 -13.42
CA SER A 558 97.87 -45.87 -12.85
C SER A 558 98.58 -45.12 -11.73
N SER A 559 99.30 -45.85 -10.87
CA SER A 559 100.22 -45.24 -9.90
C SER A 559 101.25 -44.37 -10.64
N GLY A 560 101.47 -43.15 -10.14
CA GLY A 560 102.33 -42.13 -10.76
C GLY A 560 101.59 -41.17 -11.71
N SER A 561 100.33 -41.45 -12.07
CA SER A 561 99.53 -40.53 -12.88
C SER A 561 99.27 -39.21 -12.14
N GLN A 562 99.40 -38.09 -12.86
CA GLN A 562 99.25 -36.74 -12.33
C GLN A 562 98.07 -36.03 -12.98
N GLY A 563 97.36 -35.24 -12.18
CA GLY A 563 96.21 -34.45 -12.59
C GLY A 563 96.28 -33.08 -11.95
N ASN A 564 96.26 -32.05 -12.78
CA ASN A 564 96.28 -30.66 -12.34
C ASN A 564 94.86 -30.16 -12.08
N PHE A 565 94.68 -29.31 -11.08
CA PHE A 565 93.39 -28.71 -10.72
C PHE A 565 93.52 -27.31 -10.13
N VAL A 566 92.40 -26.61 -10.06
CA VAL A 566 92.29 -25.26 -9.51
C VAL A 566 91.27 -25.23 -8.39
N VAL A 567 91.61 -24.55 -7.30
CA VAL A 567 90.68 -24.11 -6.25
C VAL A 567 90.35 -22.64 -6.50
N ASN A 568 89.07 -22.29 -6.59
CA ASN A 568 88.64 -20.90 -6.66
C ASN A 568 88.09 -20.49 -5.29
N LEU A 569 88.47 -19.31 -4.79
CA LEU A 569 87.84 -18.67 -3.64
C LEU A 569 87.12 -17.40 -4.12
N PHE A 570 85.85 -17.27 -3.75
CA PHE A 570 84.99 -16.15 -4.14
C PHE A 570 84.59 -15.33 -2.92
N GLU A 571 84.80 -14.01 -2.97
CA GLU A 571 84.21 -13.07 -2.00
C GLU A 571 82.81 -12.67 -2.49
N VAL A 572 81.79 -12.95 -1.69
CA VAL A 572 80.38 -12.88 -2.13
C VAL A 572 79.65 -11.64 -1.60
N ALA A 573 80.12 -11.03 -0.51
CA ALA A 573 79.40 -10.00 0.24
C ALA A 573 79.89 -8.57 -0.05
N GLY A 574 80.78 -8.39 -1.02
CA GLY A 574 81.15 -7.09 -1.60
C GLY A 574 82.08 -6.27 -0.72
N LEU A 575 82.73 -6.87 0.28
CA LEU A 575 83.78 -6.24 1.09
C LEU A 575 85.08 -7.02 0.92
N PRO A 576 86.23 -6.35 0.72
CA PRO A 576 87.49 -7.06 0.58
C PRO A 576 87.82 -7.82 1.88
N THR A 577 88.47 -8.97 1.75
CA THR A 577 89.03 -9.66 2.91
C THR A 577 90.09 -8.79 3.58
N SER A 578 90.29 -8.95 4.88
CA SER A 578 91.47 -8.41 5.54
C SER A 578 92.78 -8.94 4.93
N LEU A 579 93.83 -8.12 4.97
CA LEU A 579 95.14 -8.45 4.42
C LEU A 579 95.75 -9.68 5.10
N GLY A 580 96.16 -10.67 4.32
CA GLY A 580 96.95 -11.83 4.77
C GLY A 580 96.29 -12.83 5.72
N ASN A 581 94.99 -12.71 6.00
CA ASN A 581 94.33 -13.55 7.02
C ASN A 581 93.63 -14.80 6.44
N VAL A 582 93.45 -14.88 5.12
CA VAL A 582 92.76 -16.02 4.51
C VAL A 582 93.64 -17.26 4.61
N ALA A 583 93.17 -18.26 5.35
CA ALA A 583 93.82 -19.55 5.51
C ALA A 583 92.97 -20.66 4.86
N ILE A 584 93.60 -21.52 4.06
CA ILE A 584 92.94 -22.66 3.45
C ILE A 584 93.75 -23.94 3.63
N THR A 585 93.05 -25.07 3.68
CA THR A 585 93.64 -26.42 3.74
C THR A 585 93.02 -27.32 2.69
N ILE A 586 93.87 -27.96 1.89
CA ILE A 586 93.47 -28.93 0.86
C ILE A 586 93.93 -30.30 1.32
N THR A 587 93.01 -31.25 1.34
CA THR A 587 93.28 -32.63 1.78
C THR A 587 92.91 -33.61 0.68
N ALA A 588 93.91 -34.33 0.17
CA ALA A 588 93.72 -35.47 -0.70
C ALA A 588 93.40 -36.75 0.10
N PRO A 589 92.72 -37.73 -0.51
CA PRO A 589 92.46 -39.00 0.14
C PRO A 589 93.70 -39.91 0.19
N VAL A 590 93.63 -40.95 1.03
CA VAL A 590 94.69 -41.98 1.14
C VAL A 590 94.96 -42.59 -0.24
N GLY A 591 96.24 -42.77 -0.58
CA GLY A 591 96.64 -43.29 -1.89
C GLY A 591 96.84 -42.23 -2.97
N TYR A 592 96.80 -40.95 -2.60
CA TYR A 592 97.19 -39.82 -3.44
C TYR A 592 98.15 -38.88 -2.69
N SER A 593 98.95 -38.12 -3.44
CA SER A 593 99.77 -37.02 -2.93
C SER A 593 99.44 -35.69 -3.62
N LEU A 594 99.60 -34.58 -2.90
CA LEU A 594 99.39 -33.21 -3.37
C LEU A 594 100.71 -32.47 -3.47
N THR A 595 100.84 -31.65 -4.50
CA THR A 595 101.93 -30.69 -4.65
C THR A 595 101.39 -29.30 -5.01
N PHE A 596 102.09 -28.28 -4.51
CA PHE A 596 101.82 -26.87 -4.75
C PHE A 596 103.12 -26.20 -5.17
N ASP A 597 103.13 -25.55 -6.33
CA ASP A 597 104.26 -24.74 -6.79
C ASP A 597 103.98 -23.26 -6.49
N PRO A 598 104.73 -22.62 -5.56
CA PRO A 598 104.52 -21.22 -5.20
C PRO A 598 104.92 -20.23 -6.30
N ALA A 599 105.70 -20.65 -7.31
CA ALA A 599 106.12 -19.80 -8.43
C ALA A 599 105.14 -19.85 -9.62
N GLN A 600 104.17 -20.77 -9.59
CA GLN A 600 103.29 -21.01 -10.72
C GLN A 600 102.28 -19.87 -10.95
N THR A 601 102.19 -19.40 -12.20
CA THR A 601 101.29 -18.30 -12.60
C THR A 601 100.16 -18.74 -13.54
N SER A 602 100.25 -19.95 -14.10
CA SER A 602 99.18 -20.60 -14.86
C SER A 602 99.26 -22.11 -14.75
N ILE A 603 98.15 -22.80 -14.92
CA ILE A 603 98.08 -24.28 -14.88
C ILE A 603 97.10 -24.80 -15.94
N ASN A 604 97.46 -25.91 -16.59
CA ASN A 604 96.53 -26.64 -17.45
C ASN A 604 95.79 -27.67 -16.61
N VAL A 605 94.48 -27.49 -16.39
CA VAL A 605 93.62 -28.48 -15.73
C VAL A 605 93.35 -29.63 -16.69
N THR A 606 93.75 -30.83 -16.29
CA THR A 606 93.59 -32.05 -17.11
C THR A 606 92.12 -32.20 -17.52
N GLY A 607 91.80 -32.41 -18.81
CA GLY A 607 90.42 -32.59 -19.28
C GLY A 607 89.47 -31.38 -19.15
N GLY A 608 89.97 -30.19 -18.78
CA GLY A 608 89.18 -28.96 -18.75
C GLY A 608 89.03 -28.31 -20.13
N GLU A 609 87.93 -27.60 -20.35
CA GLU A 609 87.62 -26.92 -21.63
C GLU A 609 88.39 -25.60 -21.82
N THR A 610 88.87 -24.99 -20.72
CA THR A 610 89.63 -23.74 -20.71
C THR A 610 91.01 -23.95 -20.11
N ASN A 611 92.04 -23.95 -20.96
CA ASN A 611 93.45 -24.14 -20.61
C ASN A 611 94.36 -23.19 -21.42
N PRO A 612 95.42 -22.60 -20.85
CA PRO A 612 95.78 -22.62 -19.42
C PRO A 612 94.93 -21.67 -18.56
N ILE A 613 94.65 -22.04 -17.31
CA ILE A 613 93.97 -21.18 -16.33
C ILE A 613 95.01 -20.35 -15.59
N ALA A 614 94.81 -19.03 -15.50
CA ALA A 614 95.64 -18.15 -14.67
C ALA A 614 95.44 -18.46 -13.18
N VAL A 615 96.54 -18.66 -12.45
CA VAL A 615 96.53 -18.92 -11.00
C VAL A 615 97.41 -17.91 -10.27
N LYS A 616 97.13 -17.71 -8.99
CA LYS A 616 97.81 -16.73 -8.13
C LYS A 616 98.62 -17.42 -7.05
N ASN A 617 99.30 -18.53 -7.35
CA ASN A 617 100.09 -19.25 -6.35
C ASN A 617 101.15 -18.36 -5.69
N THR A 618 101.67 -17.37 -6.43
CA THR A 618 102.61 -16.35 -5.93
C THR A 618 102.05 -15.51 -4.78
N ASN A 619 100.74 -15.46 -4.57
CA ASN A 619 100.10 -14.70 -3.50
C ASN A 619 100.02 -15.47 -2.17
N TRP A 620 100.41 -16.75 -2.17
CA TRP A 620 100.23 -17.64 -1.03
C TRP A 620 101.58 -18.15 -0.49
N ILE A 621 101.60 -18.47 0.79
CA ILE A 621 102.70 -19.14 1.49
C ILE A 621 102.19 -20.49 1.94
N GLN A 622 102.89 -21.57 1.58
CA GLN A 622 102.62 -22.88 2.15
C GLN A 622 103.12 -22.90 3.60
N THR A 623 102.19 -23.03 4.55
CA THR A 623 102.48 -22.99 5.99
C THR A 623 102.69 -24.37 6.58
N ASN A 624 102.07 -25.40 6.00
CA ASN A 624 102.22 -26.78 6.47
C ASN A 624 102.04 -27.79 5.32
N SER A 625 102.66 -28.96 5.47
CA SER A 625 102.42 -30.13 4.64
C SER A 625 102.48 -31.40 5.49
N LEU A 626 101.43 -32.21 5.44
CA LEU A 626 101.32 -33.45 6.21
C LEU A 626 101.29 -34.65 5.26
N ALA A 627 102.27 -35.54 5.42
CA ALA A 627 102.38 -36.81 4.68
C ALA A 627 102.23 -36.69 3.15
N SER A 628 102.62 -35.54 2.58
CA SER A 628 102.41 -35.20 1.16
C SER A 628 100.96 -35.30 0.69
N ARG A 629 99.98 -35.29 1.60
CA ARG A 629 98.56 -35.52 1.32
C ARG A 629 97.67 -34.35 1.72
N GLN A 630 98.13 -33.51 2.64
CA GLN A 630 97.44 -32.29 3.04
C GLN A 630 98.40 -31.12 2.94
N ILE A 631 97.93 -30.02 2.35
CA ILE A 631 98.67 -28.76 2.21
C ILE A 631 97.82 -27.64 2.81
N SER A 632 98.43 -26.84 3.68
CA SER A 632 97.82 -25.62 4.22
C SER A 632 98.53 -24.40 3.64
N LEU A 633 97.73 -23.44 3.16
CA LEU A 633 98.21 -22.18 2.60
C LEU A 633 97.66 -21.00 3.41
N MET A 634 98.48 -19.95 3.53
CA MET A 634 98.09 -18.65 4.07
C MET A 634 98.32 -17.58 2.99
N LEU A 635 97.37 -16.65 2.84
CA LEU A 635 97.52 -15.51 1.95
C LEU A 635 98.66 -14.59 2.48
N LYS A 636 99.49 -14.05 1.59
CA LYS A 636 100.58 -13.16 2.01
C LYS A 636 100.05 -11.88 2.66
N SER A 637 100.82 -11.33 3.61
CA SER A 637 100.44 -10.17 4.43
C SER A 637 100.12 -8.89 3.67
N ASP A 638 100.58 -8.76 2.43
CA ASP A 638 100.35 -7.63 1.54
C ASP A 638 99.24 -7.90 0.50
N GLN A 639 98.58 -9.06 0.56
CA GLN A 639 97.58 -9.51 -0.39
C GLN A 639 96.21 -9.61 0.28
N LEU A 640 95.14 -9.35 -0.49
CA LEU A 640 93.74 -9.55 -0.12
C LEU A 640 92.96 -10.11 -1.31
N ILE A 641 91.76 -10.61 -1.04
CA ILE A 641 90.75 -10.89 -2.06
C ILE A 641 89.83 -9.67 -2.11
N PRO A 642 89.72 -8.98 -3.26
CA PRO A 642 88.91 -7.77 -3.35
C PRO A 642 87.42 -8.10 -3.21
N ALA A 643 86.62 -7.09 -2.87
CA ALA A 643 85.16 -7.15 -2.89
C ALA A 643 84.64 -7.74 -4.22
N GLY A 644 83.81 -8.77 -4.15
CA GLY A 644 83.29 -9.49 -5.33
C GLY A 644 84.37 -10.23 -6.14
N GLY A 645 85.56 -10.40 -5.57
CA GLY A 645 86.74 -10.94 -6.26
C GLY A 645 86.77 -12.47 -6.26
N GLN A 646 87.37 -13.02 -7.32
CA GLN A 646 87.75 -14.43 -7.40
C GLN A 646 89.28 -14.55 -7.40
N ILE A 647 89.81 -15.48 -6.62
CA ILE A 647 91.22 -15.89 -6.71
C ILE A 647 91.33 -17.38 -7.02
N ASN A 648 92.18 -17.71 -8.00
CA ASN A 648 92.42 -19.08 -8.46
C ASN A 648 93.77 -19.58 -7.94
N ILE A 649 93.80 -20.79 -7.40
CA ILE A 649 94.99 -21.41 -6.82
C ILE A 649 95.20 -22.78 -7.46
N GLY A 650 96.35 -23.00 -8.07
CA GLY A 650 96.66 -24.21 -8.84
C GLY A 650 97.42 -25.26 -8.04
N PHE A 651 97.05 -26.52 -8.21
CA PHE A 651 97.65 -27.67 -7.54
C PHE A 651 97.81 -28.86 -8.50
N THR A 652 98.70 -29.78 -8.14
CA THR A 652 98.83 -31.07 -8.81
C THR A 652 98.54 -32.20 -7.82
N LEU A 653 97.70 -33.14 -8.23
CA LEU A 653 97.41 -34.36 -7.51
C LEU A 653 98.10 -35.53 -8.22
N THR A 654 98.72 -36.44 -7.48
CA THR A 654 99.36 -37.66 -8.01
C THR A 654 98.77 -38.90 -7.36
N ARG A 655 98.38 -39.91 -8.14
CA ARG A 655 97.97 -41.21 -7.59
C ARG A 655 99.20 -41.98 -7.13
N THR A 656 99.22 -42.44 -5.88
CA THR A 656 100.31 -43.24 -5.31
C THR A 656 99.84 -44.69 -5.11
N THR A 657 99.22 -45.00 -3.98
CA THR A 657 98.82 -46.37 -3.61
C THR A 657 97.32 -46.64 -3.71
N ALA A 658 96.50 -45.71 -4.21
CA ALA A 658 95.06 -45.93 -4.36
C ALA A 658 94.80 -47.09 -5.34
N ASN A 659 93.96 -48.05 -4.92
CA ASN A 659 93.53 -49.17 -5.76
C ASN A 659 92.72 -48.68 -6.97
N SER A 660 92.75 -49.38 -8.10
CA SER A 660 91.87 -49.04 -9.24
C SER A 660 90.41 -49.30 -8.85
N GLY A 661 89.49 -48.46 -9.35
CA GLY A 661 88.06 -48.47 -9.02
C GLY A 661 87.70 -47.86 -7.66
N SER A 662 88.66 -47.37 -6.88
CA SER A 662 88.37 -46.76 -5.57
C SER A 662 87.75 -45.37 -5.72
N VAL A 663 86.80 -45.04 -4.85
CA VAL A 663 86.14 -43.74 -4.79
C VAL A 663 86.43 -43.10 -3.44
N SER A 664 86.87 -41.85 -3.44
CA SER A 664 87.12 -41.07 -2.23
C SER A 664 86.99 -39.57 -2.50
N ASN A 665 87.04 -38.73 -1.46
CA ASN A 665 86.86 -37.29 -1.61
C ASN A 665 88.18 -36.52 -1.48
N ILE A 666 88.38 -35.52 -2.34
CA ILE A 666 89.27 -34.39 -2.07
C ILE A 666 88.46 -33.29 -1.38
N THR A 667 89.03 -32.65 -0.36
CA THR A 667 88.35 -31.60 0.41
C THR A 667 89.19 -30.32 0.43
N VAL A 668 88.53 -29.19 0.22
CA VAL A 668 89.06 -27.83 0.45
C VAL A 668 88.32 -27.26 1.65
N ASN A 669 89.06 -26.74 2.62
CA ASN A 669 88.53 -26.11 3.81
C ASN A 669 89.12 -24.70 3.94
N ILE A 670 88.28 -23.67 3.98
CA ILE A 670 88.66 -22.35 4.48
C ILE A 670 88.64 -22.44 6.01
N SER A 671 89.65 -21.88 6.68
CA SER A 671 89.65 -21.85 8.14
C SER A 671 88.52 -20.97 8.66
N ASP A 672 87.83 -21.44 9.69
CA ASP A 672 86.80 -20.64 10.35
C ASP A 672 87.39 -19.37 10.92
N ASP A 673 86.74 -18.25 10.63
CA ASP A 673 87.13 -16.94 11.10
C ASP A 673 86.15 -16.42 12.16
N ALA A 674 86.45 -16.74 13.41
CA ALA A 674 85.67 -16.25 14.55
C ALA A 674 85.65 -14.71 14.67
N THR A 675 86.53 -14.01 13.94
CA THR A 675 86.63 -12.54 13.96
C THR A 675 85.93 -11.88 12.77
N MET A 676 85.41 -12.65 11.80
CA MET A 676 84.70 -12.16 10.61
C MET A 676 85.48 -11.11 9.79
N LEU A 677 86.80 -11.24 9.81
CA LEU A 677 87.79 -10.43 9.11
C LEU A 677 87.94 -10.81 7.64
N TYR A 678 87.68 -12.05 7.28
CA TYR A 678 87.74 -12.53 5.90
C TYR A 678 86.63 -13.52 5.56
N ASP A 679 86.02 -14.18 6.55
CA ASP A 679 84.86 -15.04 6.34
C ASP A 679 83.85 -14.90 7.51
N GLY A 680 82.60 -14.62 7.19
CA GLY A 680 81.50 -14.47 8.14
C GLY A 680 80.53 -15.64 8.14
N ASN A 681 80.70 -16.63 7.26
CA ASN A 681 79.76 -17.73 7.09
C ASN A 681 80.47 -19.10 7.15
N PRO A 682 80.72 -19.66 8.34
CA PRO A 682 81.44 -20.92 8.45
C PRO A 682 80.74 -22.11 7.76
N PHE A 683 79.45 -22.00 7.42
CA PHE A 683 78.71 -23.06 6.75
C PHE A 683 79.12 -23.27 5.28
N ASN A 684 79.78 -22.30 4.62
CA ASN A 684 80.24 -22.45 3.24
C ASN A 684 81.75 -22.72 3.13
N ASN A 685 82.47 -22.89 4.25
CA ASN A 685 83.93 -23.06 4.28
C ASN A 685 84.45 -24.39 3.72
N VAL A 686 83.60 -25.41 3.64
CA VAL A 686 84.00 -26.76 3.21
C VAL A 686 83.45 -27.05 1.81
N TYR A 687 84.35 -27.39 0.90
CA TYR A 687 83.99 -27.97 -0.40
C TYR A 687 84.64 -29.34 -0.56
N ALA A 688 83.82 -30.38 -0.75
CA ALA A 688 84.30 -31.73 -1.03
C ALA A 688 83.88 -32.18 -2.42
N ARG A 689 84.80 -32.85 -3.13
CA ARG A 689 84.54 -33.39 -4.46
C ARG A 689 85.00 -34.85 -4.55
N ILE A 690 84.17 -35.70 -5.12
CA ILE A 690 84.50 -37.09 -5.37
C ILE A 690 85.60 -37.18 -6.44
N ILE A 691 86.63 -37.97 -6.15
CA ILE A 691 87.61 -38.46 -7.11
C ILE A 691 87.51 -39.97 -7.18
N ASN A 692 87.67 -40.53 -8.38
CA ASN A 692 87.83 -41.96 -8.56
C ASN A 692 89.21 -42.25 -9.18
N SER A 693 89.73 -43.43 -8.91
CA SER A 693 90.77 -44.03 -9.71
C SER A 693 90.07 -44.90 -10.75
N LEU A 694 90.01 -44.46 -12.01
CA LEU A 694 89.68 -45.36 -13.10
C LEU A 694 90.72 -46.51 -13.13
#